data_AF-A0A4R2TR10-F1
#
_entry.id   AF-A0A4R2TR10-F1
#
_cell.length_a   1.000
_cell.length_b   1.000
_cell.length_c   1.000
_cell.angle_alpha   90.00
_cell.angle_beta   90.00
_cell.angle_gamma   90.00
#
_symmetry.space_group_name_H-M   'P 1'
#
loop_
_entity.id
_entity.type
_entity.pdbx_description
1 polymer ?
#
loop_
_entity_poly.entity_id
_entity_poly.type
_entity_poly.pdbx_seq_one_letter_code
_entity_poly.pdbx_strand_id
1 'polypeptide(L)'
;MLNKSYLSKFIVYCVAFSVLLVGLPVDAFATSTPWDQYKQFIPNESPVVKRHLRGAWISTVINLDWPSVETRNIVNDQERIHKTKEELISILDKSVEMNMNAVFFQVSPEGDALYRSDIVPWSRYLTGTFGKDPGFDPLAFAIEEAHKRNLQLHAWFNPYRISMNTNEATIQSLSINKSVYRDYPDWIRTTKSRFVIDPGIPGAREWVRKRVMEVVKNYDIDGIHFDDYFYYENFVGELEDDNTFMQFNTGQFSNKGDWRRNNTYLLVKEISNEIRSAKPWVKFGISPAAIWANKKDGHPSGSNTNAGLPNYDRSFADTKKWVEEEIIDYIAPQIYFTFANPHVPYGEAVSWWSEVTKNRKVHLYIGQALYKVNSDSDQYFQNQNAVDEFVRQHKFNVLKPEVMGSIMFRFRNFNDSNKQQVVNAMRQDLWGTKALVPVMDWKGGQAPRTPVQGKVEALSNQTKLTWIDNGGNTAYYAIYRMNKGNSLDIDSDRSALQLIGTVRKSDKTVQEFIINSSYDLDKIDFAITALDRLHNESKELLITVNQSRYFSDVNNQHAWAIKAIDNLYERGVINGVGNGRFAPGNNITRADFLVMVMNSYNIELDSNVTNNFADAGNKYYTKYLGTAKRLGLVSGVGNNLYSPETPITRQDMLVILHHVLDKLGALPVDNNVGRPFEEFKDINEIPSYALGAMKFFVRTGIVQGEGNRLMPRTTATRAQTAQVLFNIYTK
;
A
#
# COMPACT_ATOMS: atom_id res chain seq x y z
N MET A 1 -45.76 -33.11 -73.22
CA MET A 1 -44.57 -33.99 -73.13
C MET A 1 -43.33 -33.11 -73.15
N LEU A 2 -42.74 -32.84 -71.99
CA LEU A 2 -41.46 -32.12 -71.89
C LEU A 2 -40.32 -33.10 -72.15
N ASN A 3 -39.50 -32.79 -73.13
CA ASN A 3 -38.47 -33.65 -73.70
C ASN A 3 -37.33 -33.88 -72.68
N LYS A 4 -36.96 -35.14 -72.41
CA LYS A 4 -35.94 -35.55 -71.41
C LYS A 4 -34.59 -34.82 -71.55
N SER A 5 -34.30 -34.26 -72.72
CA SER A 5 -33.09 -33.46 -73.00
C SER A 5 -33.07 -32.10 -72.27
N TYR A 6 -34.22 -31.48 -72.00
CA TYR A 6 -34.28 -30.19 -71.31
C TYR A 6 -34.14 -30.33 -69.79
N LEU A 7 -34.60 -31.45 -69.23
CA LEU A 7 -34.51 -31.70 -67.78
C LEU A 7 -33.06 -31.98 -67.35
N SER A 8 -32.26 -32.69 -68.16
CA SER A 8 -30.86 -32.93 -67.83
C SER A 8 -30.01 -31.66 -67.96
N LYS A 9 -30.29 -30.79 -68.94
CA LYS A 9 -29.63 -29.49 -69.06
C LYS A 9 -30.02 -28.53 -67.92
N PHE A 10 -31.28 -28.53 -67.49
CA PHE A 10 -31.72 -27.72 -66.35
C PHE A 10 -31.09 -28.18 -65.03
N ILE A 11 -30.98 -29.50 -64.80
CA ILE A 11 -30.31 -30.06 -63.61
C ILE A 11 -28.79 -29.77 -63.63
N VAL A 12 -28.13 -29.84 -64.79
CA VAL A 12 -26.71 -29.48 -64.91
C VAL A 12 -26.49 -27.99 -64.68
N TYR A 13 -27.38 -27.12 -65.16
CA TYR A 13 -27.31 -25.68 -64.87
C TYR A 13 -27.60 -25.37 -63.39
N CYS A 14 -28.57 -26.04 -62.76
CA CYS A 14 -28.82 -25.88 -61.33
C CYS A 14 -27.64 -26.38 -60.47
N VAL A 15 -27.03 -27.52 -60.81
CA VAL A 15 -25.85 -28.04 -60.08
C VAL A 15 -24.61 -27.16 -60.33
N ALA A 16 -24.41 -26.65 -61.55
CA ALA A 16 -23.32 -25.71 -61.83
C ALA A 16 -23.51 -24.35 -61.14
N PHE A 17 -24.75 -23.86 -60.99
CA PHE A 17 -25.05 -22.64 -60.22
C PHE A 17 -24.92 -22.87 -58.71
N SER A 18 -25.25 -24.07 -58.21
CA SER A 18 -24.99 -24.47 -56.83
C SER A 18 -23.49 -24.59 -56.52
N VAL A 19 -22.66 -24.99 -57.49
CA VAL A 19 -21.20 -25.11 -57.31
C VAL A 19 -20.49 -23.76 -57.52
N LEU A 20 -21.03 -22.83 -58.31
CA LEU A 20 -20.50 -21.46 -58.41
C LEU A 20 -20.88 -20.53 -57.26
N LEU A 21 -21.87 -20.89 -56.42
CA LEU A 21 -22.13 -20.25 -55.12
C LEU A 21 -21.22 -20.79 -53.99
N VAL A 22 -20.40 -21.81 -54.27
CA VAL A 22 -19.40 -22.37 -53.34
C VAL A 22 -18.00 -21.76 -53.58
N GLY A 23 -17.88 -20.84 -54.55
CA GLY A 23 -16.63 -20.22 -54.98
C GLY A 23 -16.53 -18.71 -54.78
N LEU A 24 -17.33 -18.11 -53.91
CA LEU A 24 -16.93 -16.85 -53.30
C LEU A 24 -15.96 -17.21 -52.16
N PRO A 25 -14.81 -16.53 -52.00
CA PRO A 25 -14.24 -16.48 -50.67
C PRO A 25 -15.36 -15.88 -49.81
N VAL A 26 -16.03 -16.73 -49.04
CA VAL A 26 -16.59 -16.26 -47.79
C VAL A 26 -15.33 -15.77 -47.10
N ASP A 27 -15.06 -14.47 -47.20
CA ASP A 27 -14.14 -13.80 -46.30
C ASP A 27 -14.42 -14.45 -44.97
N ALA A 28 -13.41 -15.14 -44.44
CA ALA A 28 -13.51 -15.80 -43.17
C ALA A 28 -14.05 -14.73 -42.23
N PHE A 29 -15.35 -14.80 -41.91
CA PHE A 29 -15.92 -14.04 -40.82
C PHE A 29 -15.16 -14.61 -39.64
N ALA A 30 -14.05 -13.96 -39.30
CA ALA A 30 -13.21 -14.32 -38.19
C ALA A 30 -14.19 -14.51 -37.04
N THR A 31 -14.33 -15.75 -36.57
CA THR A 31 -15.26 -16.06 -35.50
C THR A 31 -14.91 -15.12 -34.37
N SER A 32 -15.78 -14.13 -34.10
CA SER A 32 -15.50 -13.12 -33.10
C SER A 32 -15.29 -13.86 -31.79
N THR A 33 -14.09 -13.79 -31.24
CA THR A 33 -13.80 -14.38 -29.94
C THR A 33 -14.67 -13.66 -28.91
N PRO A 34 -15.16 -14.34 -27.86
CA PRO A 34 -16.16 -13.75 -26.96
C PRO A 34 -15.74 -12.42 -26.30
N TRP A 35 -14.44 -12.15 -26.21
CA TRP A 35 -13.87 -10.92 -25.66
C TRP A 35 -13.56 -9.83 -26.69
N ASP A 36 -13.79 -10.03 -27.98
CA ASP A 36 -13.46 -9.03 -29.02
C ASP A 36 -14.19 -7.69 -28.81
N GLN A 37 -15.42 -7.73 -28.32
CA GLN A 37 -16.20 -6.54 -27.96
C GLN A 37 -15.56 -5.72 -26.81
N TYR A 38 -14.68 -6.35 -26.01
CA TYR A 38 -13.98 -5.72 -24.88
C TYR A 38 -12.51 -5.42 -25.20
N LYS A 39 -12.02 -5.75 -26.40
CA LYS A 39 -10.59 -5.69 -26.75
C LYS A 39 -9.96 -4.30 -26.53
N GLN A 40 -10.72 -3.23 -26.76
CA GLN A 40 -10.27 -1.86 -26.49
C GLN A 40 -10.01 -1.57 -24.99
N PHE A 41 -10.58 -2.39 -24.10
CA PHE A 41 -10.44 -2.32 -22.65
C PHE A 41 -9.53 -3.43 -22.09
N ILE A 42 -8.80 -4.14 -22.95
CA ILE A 42 -7.83 -5.18 -22.54
C ILE A 42 -6.48 -4.82 -23.17
N PRO A 43 -5.59 -4.13 -22.44
CA PRO A 43 -4.29 -3.70 -22.96
C PRO A 43 -3.35 -4.90 -23.15
N ASN A 44 -2.33 -4.71 -23.99
CA ASN A 44 -1.34 -5.76 -24.23
C ASN A 44 -0.51 -6.05 -22.96
N GLU A 45 -0.13 -5.00 -22.24
CA GLU A 45 0.61 -5.07 -20.96
C GLU A 45 -0.32 -4.80 -19.79
N SER A 46 -0.06 -5.41 -18.64
CA SER A 46 -0.84 -5.12 -17.43
C SER A 46 -0.51 -3.72 -16.92
N PRO A 47 -1.53 -2.86 -16.70
CA PRO A 47 -1.28 -1.55 -16.14
C PRO A 47 -0.72 -1.67 -14.72
N VAL A 48 0.27 -0.85 -14.42
CA VAL A 48 0.78 -0.72 -13.06
C VAL A 48 -0.19 0.15 -12.28
N VAL A 49 -0.61 -0.31 -11.10
CA VAL A 49 -1.43 0.46 -10.16
C VAL A 49 -0.82 0.42 -8.76
N LYS A 50 -0.73 1.59 -8.13
CA LYS A 50 -0.21 1.73 -6.76
C LYS A 50 -1.26 1.36 -5.73
N ARG A 51 -2.52 1.76 -5.97
CA ARG A 51 -3.63 1.57 -5.04
C ARG A 51 -4.60 0.55 -5.59
N HIS A 52 -4.60 -0.64 -5.01
CA HIS A 52 -5.47 -1.73 -5.43
C HIS A 52 -5.67 -2.67 -4.26
N LEU A 53 -6.92 -2.93 -3.89
CA LEU A 53 -7.22 -3.94 -2.88
C LEU A 53 -6.96 -5.33 -3.47
N ARG A 54 -6.15 -6.12 -2.77
CA ARG A 54 -5.82 -7.49 -3.16
C ARG A 54 -6.06 -8.38 -1.97
N GLY A 55 -6.99 -9.31 -2.11
CA GLY A 55 -7.32 -10.20 -1.01
C GLY A 55 -7.96 -11.51 -1.43
N ALA A 56 -8.31 -12.29 -0.42
CA ALA A 56 -8.97 -13.57 -0.57
C ALA A 56 -9.94 -13.81 0.58
N TRP A 57 -11.01 -14.56 0.30
CA TRP A 57 -11.89 -15.10 1.32
C TRP A 57 -11.25 -16.31 1.99
N ILE A 58 -11.28 -16.31 3.33
CA ILE A 58 -10.92 -17.44 4.18
C ILE A 58 -12.22 -17.95 4.80
N SER A 59 -12.79 -18.98 4.17
CA SER A 59 -14.05 -19.58 4.58
C SER A 59 -13.84 -20.63 5.68
N THR A 60 -14.65 -20.52 6.73
CA THR A 60 -14.60 -21.40 7.91
C THR A 60 -15.77 -22.36 7.98
N VAL A 61 -16.89 -22.03 7.31
CA VAL A 61 -18.02 -22.95 7.15
C VAL A 61 -17.52 -24.27 6.56
N ILE A 62 -17.98 -25.40 7.12
CA ILE A 62 -17.57 -26.77 6.75
C ILE A 62 -16.05 -26.96 6.57
N ASN A 63 -15.23 -26.16 7.27
CA ASN A 63 -13.77 -26.22 7.23
C ASN A 63 -13.18 -26.09 5.82
N LEU A 64 -13.78 -25.21 5.01
CA LEU A 64 -13.43 -25.02 3.60
C LEU A 64 -11.98 -24.55 3.38
N ASP A 65 -11.55 -23.55 4.14
CA ASP A 65 -10.17 -23.04 4.13
C ASP A 65 -9.51 -23.18 5.50
N TRP A 66 -10.21 -22.87 6.59
CA TRP A 66 -9.61 -22.86 7.94
C TRP A 66 -10.63 -23.05 9.09
N PRO A 67 -10.26 -23.71 10.20
CA PRO A 67 -9.14 -24.66 10.28
C PRO A 67 -9.44 -25.88 9.41
N SER A 68 -8.43 -26.70 9.09
CA SER A 68 -8.66 -27.93 8.36
C SER A 68 -9.52 -28.93 9.16
N VAL A 69 -10.22 -29.83 8.46
CA VAL A 69 -10.99 -30.92 9.11
C VAL A 69 -10.07 -31.81 9.95
N GLU A 70 -8.85 -32.06 9.47
CA GLU A 70 -7.83 -32.83 10.18
C GLU A 70 -7.48 -32.16 11.51
N THR A 71 -7.13 -30.88 11.49
CA THR A 71 -6.85 -30.11 12.70
C THR A 71 -8.04 -30.06 13.63
N ARG A 72 -9.25 -29.78 13.13
CA ARG A 72 -10.49 -29.77 13.93
C ARG A 72 -10.71 -31.10 14.67
N ASN A 73 -10.35 -32.23 14.06
CA ASN A 73 -10.54 -33.58 14.62
C ASN A 73 -9.51 -33.96 15.69
N ILE A 74 -8.47 -33.17 15.92
CA ILE A 74 -7.47 -33.44 16.95
C ILE A 74 -8.13 -33.38 18.33
N VAL A 75 -8.04 -34.50 19.06
CA VAL A 75 -8.67 -34.69 20.38
C VAL A 75 -7.93 -33.91 21.47
N ASN A 76 -6.60 -33.84 21.40
CA ASN A 76 -5.80 -33.08 22.36
C ASN A 76 -5.97 -31.58 22.11
N ASP A 77 -6.55 -30.86 23.08
CA ASP A 77 -6.85 -29.43 22.92
C ASP A 77 -5.59 -28.58 22.67
N GLN A 78 -4.47 -28.86 23.34
CA GLN A 78 -3.23 -28.09 23.16
C GLN A 78 -2.66 -28.27 21.75
N GLU A 79 -2.63 -29.51 21.27
CA GLU A 79 -2.18 -29.83 19.91
C GLU A 79 -3.11 -29.22 18.85
N ARG A 80 -4.43 -29.34 19.03
CA ARG A 80 -5.42 -28.72 18.14
C ARG A 80 -5.22 -27.21 18.06
N ILE A 81 -5.11 -26.53 19.20
CA ILE A 81 -4.93 -25.07 19.25
C ILE A 81 -3.63 -24.68 18.56
N HIS A 82 -2.54 -25.40 18.83
CA HIS A 82 -1.26 -25.14 18.19
C HIS A 82 -1.35 -25.27 16.66
N LYS A 83 -1.86 -26.40 16.15
CA LYS A 83 -2.04 -26.64 14.71
C LYS A 83 -3.00 -25.64 14.05
N THR A 84 -4.09 -25.29 14.74
CA THR A 84 -5.06 -24.27 14.29
C THR A 84 -4.37 -22.93 14.06
N LYS A 85 -3.49 -22.52 14.99
CA LYS A 85 -2.71 -21.28 14.88
C LYS A 85 -1.66 -21.34 13.78
N GLU A 86 -0.94 -22.46 13.65
CA GLU A 86 0.06 -22.68 12.60
C GLU A 86 -0.57 -22.59 11.19
N GLU A 87 -1.73 -23.23 10.98
CA GLU A 87 -2.44 -23.17 9.71
C GLU A 87 -2.85 -21.73 9.36
N LEU A 88 -3.33 -20.94 10.33
CA LEU A 88 -3.72 -19.56 10.08
C LEU A 88 -2.51 -18.69 9.74
N ILE A 89 -1.39 -18.87 10.46
CA ILE A 89 -0.13 -18.18 10.17
C ILE A 89 0.31 -18.49 8.73
N SER A 90 0.26 -19.76 8.31
CA SER A 90 0.63 -20.15 6.95
C SER A 90 -0.26 -19.49 5.88
N ILE A 91 -1.56 -19.37 6.14
CA ILE A 91 -2.51 -18.64 5.27
C ILE A 91 -2.10 -17.16 5.15
N LEU A 92 -1.78 -16.51 6.26
CA LEU A 92 -1.40 -15.09 6.26
C LEU A 92 -0.02 -14.86 5.62
N ASP A 93 0.95 -15.74 5.85
CA ASP A 93 2.27 -15.69 5.19
C ASP A 93 2.13 -15.81 3.66
N LYS A 94 1.33 -16.78 3.20
CA LYS A 94 1.06 -16.96 1.78
C LYS A 94 0.28 -15.77 1.19
N SER A 95 -0.57 -15.10 1.97
CA SER A 95 -1.22 -13.85 1.55
C SER A 95 -0.19 -12.75 1.25
N VAL A 96 0.82 -12.59 2.12
CA VAL A 96 1.92 -11.63 1.91
C VAL A 96 2.78 -12.01 0.70
N GLU A 97 3.08 -13.31 0.53
CA GLU A 97 3.81 -13.83 -0.63
C GLU A 97 3.11 -13.45 -1.96
N MET A 98 1.78 -13.48 -1.97
CA MET A 98 0.95 -13.11 -3.12
C MET A 98 0.72 -11.60 -3.27
N ASN A 99 1.45 -10.76 -2.51
CA ASN A 99 1.26 -9.30 -2.48
C ASN A 99 -0.18 -8.87 -2.18
N MET A 100 -0.89 -9.63 -1.34
CA MET A 100 -2.19 -9.21 -0.79
C MET A 100 -2.01 -8.13 0.28
N ASN A 101 -3.04 -7.31 0.46
CA ASN A 101 -3.11 -6.29 1.51
C ASN A 101 -4.36 -6.41 2.39
N ALA A 102 -5.24 -7.39 2.12
CA ALA A 102 -6.42 -7.68 2.93
C ALA A 102 -6.80 -9.16 2.92
N VAL A 103 -7.40 -9.64 4.01
CA VAL A 103 -8.05 -10.96 4.11
C VAL A 103 -9.48 -10.80 4.62
N PHE A 104 -10.39 -11.62 4.09
CA PHE A 104 -11.81 -11.64 4.45
C PHE A 104 -12.12 -12.92 5.22
N PHE A 105 -12.08 -12.82 6.55
CA PHE A 105 -12.04 -13.96 7.45
C PHE A 105 -13.42 -14.28 8.02
N GLN A 106 -13.97 -15.46 7.72
CA GLN A 106 -15.32 -15.83 8.15
C GLN A 106 -15.37 -16.09 9.67
N VAL A 107 -15.83 -15.09 10.43
CA VAL A 107 -15.92 -15.15 11.90
C VAL A 107 -17.25 -15.71 12.38
N SER A 108 -18.24 -15.77 11.51
CA SER A 108 -19.60 -16.20 11.87
C SER A 108 -20.27 -16.91 10.69
N PRO A 109 -20.02 -18.21 10.50
CA PRO A 109 -20.56 -19.00 9.40
C PRO A 109 -22.04 -19.40 9.54
N GLU A 110 -22.53 -19.67 10.76
CA GLU A 110 -23.89 -20.18 11.01
C GLU A 110 -24.43 -19.90 12.43
N GLY A 111 -24.88 -18.67 12.70
CA GLY A 111 -25.50 -18.33 13.98
C GLY A 111 -24.59 -18.55 15.20
N ASP A 112 -23.28 -18.55 14.97
CA ASP A 112 -22.20 -18.91 15.88
C ASP A 112 -21.03 -17.93 15.79
N ALA A 113 -19.97 -18.18 16.57
CA ALA A 113 -18.80 -17.31 16.60
C ALA A 113 -17.48 -18.09 16.57
N LEU A 114 -16.52 -17.57 15.79
CA LEU A 114 -15.10 -17.86 15.90
C LEU A 114 -14.38 -16.75 16.68
N TYR A 115 -15.08 -16.20 17.68
CA TYR A 115 -14.65 -15.15 18.59
C TYR A 115 -15.40 -15.33 19.91
N ARG A 116 -14.92 -14.72 21.00
CA ARG A 116 -15.62 -14.76 22.28
C ARG A 116 -16.89 -13.91 22.20
N SER A 117 -18.04 -14.55 22.43
CA SER A 117 -19.35 -13.89 22.31
C SER A 117 -20.22 -14.11 23.55
N ASP A 118 -20.86 -13.03 23.99
CA ASP A 118 -21.94 -13.09 24.98
C ASP A 118 -23.31 -13.37 24.34
N ILE A 119 -23.39 -13.31 23.01
CA ILE A 119 -24.65 -13.38 22.25
C ILE A 119 -24.87 -14.76 21.61
N VAL A 120 -23.82 -15.38 21.07
CA VAL A 120 -23.92 -16.65 20.31
C VAL A 120 -22.96 -17.72 20.80
N PRO A 121 -23.22 -19.01 20.49
CA PRO A 121 -22.33 -20.10 20.86
C PRO A 121 -21.06 -20.13 20.00
N TRP A 122 -20.03 -20.82 20.51
CA TRP A 122 -18.83 -21.12 19.74
C TRP A 122 -19.13 -21.96 18.49
N SER A 123 -18.42 -21.67 17.41
CA SER A 123 -18.57 -22.38 16.15
C SER A 123 -18.11 -23.83 16.24
N ARG A 124 -18.93 -24.74 15.69
CA ARG A 124 -18.59 -26.17 15.59
C ARG A 124 -17.37 -26.42 14.70
N TYR A 125 -17.00 -25.49 13.82
CA TYR A 125 -15.89 -25.68 12.89
C TYR A 125 -14.52 -25.59 13.57
N LEU A 126 -14.46 -25.15 14.84
CA LEU A 126 -13.22 -25.12 15.62
C LEU A 126 -12.92 -26.43 16.36
N THR A 127 -13.96 -27.13 16.83
CA THR A 127 -13.82 -28.28 17.75
C THR A 127 -14.59 -29.53 17.33
N GLY A 128 -15.44 -29.40 16.31
CA GLY A 128 -16.42 -30.41 15.91
C GLY A 128 -17.71 -30.40 16.71
N THR A 129 -17.82 -29.60 17.78
CA THR A 129 -18.99 -29.53 18.65
C THR A 129 -19.51 -28.10 18.74
N PHE A 130 -20.78 -27.88 18.39
CA PHE A 130 -21.43 -26.57 18.47
C PHE A 130 -21.49 -26.10 19.93
N GLY A 131 -21.06 -24.86 20.20
CA GLY A 131 -21.00 -24.27 21.53
C GLY A 131 -19.80 -24.66 22.40
N LYS A 132 -18.95 -25.60 21.97
CA LYS A 132 -17.75 -25.99 22.74
C LYS A 132 -16.65 -24.93 22.60
N ASP A 133 -16.17 -24.43 23.74
CA ASP A 133 -15.04 -23.50 23.82
C ASP A 133 -13.78 -24.12 23.19
N PRO A 134 -13.14 -23.45 22.21
CA PRO A 134 -11.95 -23.96 21.55
C PRO A 134 -10.67 -23.87 22.41
N GLY A 135 -10.70 -23.14 23.53
CA GLY A 135 -9.57 -22.91 24.45
C GLY A 135 -8.75 -21.64 24.16
N PHE A 136 -9.13 -20.86 23.16
CA PHE A 136 -8.50 -19.57 22.81
C PHE A 136 -9.49 -18.67 22.04
N ASP A 137 -9.16 -17.40 21.84
CA ASP A 137 -9.95 -16.49 20.99
C ASP A 137 -9.38 -16.47 19.56
N PRO A 138 -10.06 -17.07 18.56
CA PRO A 138 -9.53 -17.17 17.20
C PRO A 138 -9.48 -15.84 16.46
N LEU A 139 -10.48 -14.97 16.61
CA LEU A 139 -10.50 -13.68 15.94
C LEU A 139 -9.44 -12.73 16.49
N ALA A 140 -9.24 -12.71 17.82
CA ALA A 140 -8.16 -11.92 18.41
C ALA A 140 -6.78 -12.33 17.84
N PHE A 141 -6.53 -13.64 17.78
CA PHE A 141 -5.30 -14.18 17.19
C PHE A 141 -5.16 -13.86 15.70
N ALA A 142 -6.26 -13.99 14.92
CA ALA A 142 -6.26 -13.69 13.50
C ALA A 142 -5.92 -12.22 13.21
N ILE A 143 -6.47 -11.29 14.00
CA ILE A 143 -6.20 -9.85 13.87
C ILE A 143 -4.75 -9.56 14.20
N GLU A 144 -4.25 -10.07 15.32
CA GLU A 144 -2.85 -9.87 15.74
C GLU A 144 -1.87 -10.34 14.66
N GLU A 145 -2.05 -11.56 14.15
CA GLU A 145 -1.15 -12.14 13.15
C GLU A 145 -1.29 -11.49 11.76
N ALA A 146 -2.50 -11.05 11.37
CA ALA A 146 -2.71 -10.30 10.13
C ALA A 146 -2.03 -8.93 10.22
N HIS A 147 -2.18 -8.22 11.33
CA HIS A 147 -1.60 -6.89 11.55
C HIS A 147 -0.07 -6.93 11.66
N LYS A 148 0.52 -7.97 12.26
CA LYS A 148 1.98 -8.21 12.21
C LYS A 148 2.53 -8.28 10.78
N ARG A 149 1.71 -8.74 9.84
CA ARG A 149 2.00 -8.85 8.40
C ARG A 149 1.53 -7.67 7.58
N ASN A 150 1.01 -6.64 8.25
CA ASN A 150 0.40 -5.46 7.63
C ASN A 150 -0.77 -5.78 6.69
N LEU A 151 -1.53 -6.83 6.96
CA LEU A 151 -2.77 -7.18 6.24
C LEU A 151 -3.96 -6.54 6.94
N GLN A 152 -4.90 -5.98 6.19
CA GLN A 152 -6.22 -5.65 6.74
C GLN A 152 -7.01 -6.94 7.02
N LEU A 153 -7.70 -7.02 8.16
CA LEU A 153 -8.64 -8.10 8.44
C LEU A 153 -10.08 -7.59 8.41
N HIS A 154 -10.85 -8.12 7.46
CA HIS A 154 -12.29 -7.89 7.34
C HIS A 154 -13.04 -9.08 7.93
N ALA A 155 -13.75 -8.86 9.02
CA ALA A 155 -14.53 -9.89 9.70
C ALA A 155 -15.80 -10.20 8.91
N TRP A 156 -15.88 -11.42 8.38
CA TRP A 156 -16.96 -11.87 7.51
C TRP A 156 -18.05 -12.63 8.30
N PHE A 157 -19.28 -12.17 8.16
CA PHE A 157 -20.47 -12.77 8.76
C PHE A 157 -21.41 -13.29 7.68
N ASN A 158 -22.00 -14.45 7.94
CA ASN A 158 -23.29 -14.79 7.38
C ASN A 158 -24.39 -14.22 8.31
N PRO A 159 -25.27 -13.34 7.82
CA PRO A 159 -26.22 -12.65 8.69
C PRO A 159 -27.32 -13.59 9.21
N TYR A 160 -27.87 -14.44 8.34
CA TYR A 160 -29.14 -15.14 8.62
C TYR A 160 -29.03 -16.65 8.82
N ARG A 161 -27.97 -17.31 8.34
CA ARG A 161 -27.82 -18.77 8.45
C ARG A 161 -27.61 -19.18 9.90
N ILE A 162 -28.34 -20.22 10.32
CA ILE A 162 -28.23 -20.86 11.64
C ILE A 162 -27.67 -22.28 11.53
N SER A 163 -27.85 -22.96 10.40
CA SER A 163 -27.23 -24.25 10.16
C SER A 163 -26.99 -24.54 8.68
N MET A 164 -26.15 -25.53 8.39
CA MET A 164 -25.98 -26.10 7.05
C MET A 164 -26.91 -27.27 6.72
N ASN A 165 -27.63 -27.81 7.71
CA ASN A 165 -28.55 -28.95 7.58
C ASN A 165 -29.76 -28.79 8.51
N THR A 166 -30.84 -29.54 8.26
CA THR A 166 -32.04 -29.60 9.11
C THR A 166 -32.28 -30.98 9.75
N ASN A 167 -31.29 -31.87 9.68
CA ASN A 167 -31.41 -33.23 10.23
C ASN A 167 -31.44 -33.25 11.78
N GLU A 168 -31.85 -34.37 12.36
CA GLU A 168 -32.03 -34.54 13.81
C GLU A 168 -30.77 -34.25 14.61
N ALA A 169 -29.59 -34.71 14.15
CA ALA A 169 -28.32 -34.42 14.79
C ALA A 169 -28.03 -32.90 14.86
N THR A 170 -28.43 -32.16 13.82
CA THR A 170 -28.30 -30.70 13.81
C THR A 170 -29.23 -30.06 14.82
N ILE A 171 -30.51 -30.46 14.86
CA ILE A 171 -31.49 -29.95 15.84
C ILE A 171 -31.00 -30.18 17.28
N GLN A 172 -30.54 -31.40 17.58
CA GLN A 172 -29.98 -31.73 18.89
C GLN A 172 -28.78 -30.85 19.23
N SER A 173 -27.86 -30.64 18.27
CA SER A 173 -26.68 -29.78 18.48
C SER A 173 -27.02 -28.31 18.74
N LEU A 174 -28.14 -27.82 18.21
CA LEU A 174 -28.60 -26.44 18.36
C LEU A 174 -29.37 -26.20 19.67
N SER A 175 -29.70 -27.24 20.43
CA SER A 175 -30.55 -27.16 21.62
C SER A 175 -29.77 -26.78 22.90
N ILE A 176 -28.91 -25.75 22.80
CA ILE A 176 -27.98 -25.30 23.87
C ILE A 176 -28.15 -23.82 24.19
N ASN A 177 -27.48 -23.35 25.25
CA ASN A 177 -27.52 -21.94 25.64
C ASN A 177 -26.92 -21.00 24.59
N LYS A 178 -27.51 -19.80 24.46
CA LYS A 178 -27.20 -18.77 23.46
C LYS A 178 -27.54 -19.15 22.02
N SER A 179 -28.03 -20.36 21.75
CA SER A 179 -28.46 -20.74 20.42
C SER A 179 -29.79 -20.06 20.08
N VAL A 180 -29.78 -19.22 19.04
CA VAL A 180 -31.00 -18.54 18.57
C VAL A 180 -32.10 -19.53 18.15
N TYR A 181 -31.72 -20.73 17.70
CA TYR A 181 -32.66 -21.80 17.39
C TYR A 181 -33.48 -22.23 18.61
N ARG A 182 -32.85 -22.28 19.78
CA ARG A 182 -33.48 -22.66 21.05
C ARG A 182 -34.20 -21.48 21.70
N ASP A 183 -33.54 -20.32 21.71
CA ASP A 183 -33.99 -19.15 22.49
C ASP A 183 -35.13 -18.39 21.80
N TYR A 184 -35.19 -18.46 20.47
CA TYR A 184 -36.19 -17.77 19.65
C TYR A 184 -36.72 -18.68 18.53
N PRO A 185 -37.39 -19.80 18.85
CA PRO A 185 -37.85 -20.76 17.85
C PRO A 185 -38.80 -20.13 16.82
N ASP A 186 -39.61 -19.14 17.22
CA ASP A 186 -40.52 -18.43 16.33
C ASP A 186 -39.82 -17.60 15.25
N TRP A 187 -38.51 -17.35 15.41
CA TRP A 187 -37.71 -16.64 14.41
C TRP A 187 -37.16 -17.58 13.33
N ILE A 188 -37.17 -18.89 13.56
CA ILE A 188 -36.51 -19.84 12.68
C ILE A 188 -37.41 -20.22 11.50
N ARG A 189 -36.81 -20.26 10.32
CA ARG A 189 -37.39 -20.76 9.07
C ARG A 189 -36.44 -21.74 8.41
N THR A 190 -36.92 -22.38 7.35
CA THR A 190 -36.12 -23.35 6.57
C THR A 190 -36.01 -22.88 5.13
N THR A 191 -34.79 -22.89 4.59
CA THR A 191 -34.54 -22.68 3.15
C THR A 191 -33.38 -23.54 2.71
N LYS A 192 -33.49 -24.22 1.57
CA LYS A 192 -32.49 -25.13 0.99
C LYS A 192 -31.92 -26.14 2.00
N SER A 193 -32.80 -26.74 2.80
CA SER A 193 -32.41 -27.68 3.87
C SER A 193 -31.48 -27.08 4.93
N ARG A 194 -31.62 -25.79 5.22
CA ARG A 194 -30.88 -25.04 6.24
C ARG A 194 -31.84 -24.28 7.14
N PHE A 195 -31.52 -24.18 8.43
CA PHE A 195 -32.20 -23.24 9.30
C PHE A 195 -31.64 -21.83 9.09
N VAL A 196 -32.54 -20.86 9.02
CA VAL A 196 -32.23 -19.43 8.93
C VAL A 196 -33.14 -18.66 9.88
N ILE A 197 -32.72 -17.47 10.30
CA ILE A 197 -33.64 -16.52 10.95
C ILE A 197 -34.46 -15.76 9.91
N ASP A 198 -35.70 -15.42 10.25
CA ASP A 198 -36.60 -14.60 9.45
C ASP A 198 -36.21 -13.10 9.56
N PRO A 199 -35.66 -12.47 8.51
CA PRO A 199 -35.25 -11.07 8.55
C PRO A 199 -36.42 -10.10 8.66
N GLY A 200 -37.66 -10.56 8.45
CA GLY A 200 -38.87 -9.77 8.62
C GLY A 200 -39.16 -9.38 10.06
N ILE A 201 -38.66 -10.18 11.01
CA ILE A 201 -38.85 -9.95 12.44
C ILE A 201 -37.86 -8.89 12.93
N PRO A 202 -38.30 -7.73 13.46
CA PRO A 202 -37.39 -6.69 13.95
C PRO A 202 -36.40 -7.18 15.01
N GLY A 203 -36.82 -8.06 15.92
CA GLY A 203 -35.94 -8.68 16.91
C GLY A 203 -34.83 -9.54 16.32
N ALA A 204 -35.11 -10.27 15.24
CA ALA A 204 -34.11 -11.06 14.52
C ALA A 204 -33.06 -10.16 13.84
N ARG A 205 -33.48 -9.05 13.23
CA ARG A 205 -32.55 -8.06 12.66
C ARG A 205 -31.67 -7.40 13.73
N GLU A 206 -32.26 -7.04 14.86
CA GLU A 206 -31.52 -6.49 16.01
C GLU A 206 -30.49 -7.49 16.54
N TRP A 207 -30.81 -8.79 16.57
CA TRP A 207 -29.86 -9.82 16.98
C TRP A 207 -28.64 -9.92 16.04
N VAL A 208 -28.85 -9.79 14.72
CA VAL A 208 -27.73 -9.72 13.75
C VAL A 208 -26.88 -8.47 14.00
N ARG A 209 -27.50 -7.30 14.18
CA ARG A 209 -26.80 -6.05 14.50
C ARG A 209 -25.95 -6.16 15.74
N LYS A 210 -26.49 -6.73 16.83
CA LYS A 210 -25.76 -6.92 18.08
C LYS A 210 -24.52 -7.80 17.91
N ARG A 211 -24.61 -8.89 17.14
CA ARG A 211 -23.45 -9.76 16.81
C ARG A 211 -22.35 -9.00 16.08
N VAL A 212 -22.72 -8.23 15.05
CA VAL A 212 -21.76 -7.40 14.31
C VAL A 212 -21.14 -6.35 15.21
N MET A 213 -21.95 -5.65 16.00
CA MET A 213 -21.47 -4.58 16.88
C MET A 213 -20.67 -5.08 18.08
N GLU A 214 -20.87 -6.31 18.55
CA GLU A 214 -19.99 -6.96 19.53
C GLU A 214 -18.56 -7.06 18.98
N VAL A 215 -18.41 -7.51 17.72
CA VAL A 215 -17.10 -7.58 17.07
C VAL A 215 -16.52 -6.20 16.82
N VAL A 216 -17.32 -5.26 16.29
CA VAL A 216 -16.88 -3.88 16.04
C VAL A 216 -16.38 -3.23 17.33
N LYS A 217 -17.03 -3.43 18.47
CA LYS A 217 -16.62 -2.82 19.74
C LYS A 217 -15.37 -3.48 20.32
N ASN A 218 -15.33 -4.80 20.33
CA ASN A 218 -14.34 -5.54 21.12
C ASN A 218 -13.04 -5.86 20.38
N TYR A 219 -13.05 -5.82 19.04
CA TYR A 219 -11.90 -6.26 18.24
C TYR A 219 -11.35 -5.14 17.36
N ASP A 220 -10.05 -5.20 17.07
CA ASP A 220 -9.36 -4.24 16.22
C ASP A 220 -9.46 -4.59 14.73
N ILE A 221 -10.68 -4.75 14.21
CA ILE A 221 -10.90 -5.08 12.80
C ILE A 221 -10.69 -3.86 11.88
N ASP A 222 -10.42 -4.12 10.61
CA ASP A 222 -10.34 -3.09 9.56
C ASP A 222 -11.66 -2.96 8.76
N GLY A 223 -12.48 -4.01 8.79
CA GLY A 223 -13.80 -3.99 8.15
C GLY A 223 -14.74 -5.10 8.61
N ILE A 224 -16.02 -4.90 8.31
CA ILE A 224 -17.08 -5.90 8.34
C ILE A 224 -17.41 -6.28 6.90
N HIS A 225 -17.62 -7.57 6.67
CA HIS A 225 -17.95 -8.13 5.38
C HIS A 225 -19.18 -9.04 5.47
N PHE A 226 -20.20 -8.83 4.63
CA PHE A 226 -21.23 -9.83 4.38
C PHE A 226 -21.03 -10.47 3.01
N ASP A 227 -21.35 -11.75 2.89
CA ASP A 227 -21.41 -12.45 1.60
C ASP A 227 -22.81 -12.32 0.95
N ASP A 228 -23.21 -13.30 0.14
CA ASP A 228 -24.36 -13.25 -0.75
C ASP A 228 -25.65 -13.88 -0.17
N TYR A 229 -25.61 -14.39 1.07
CA TYR A 229 -26.74 -15.07 1.68
C TYR A 229 -27.65 -14.11 2.46
N PHE A 230 -28.69 -13.65 1.78
CA PHE A 230 -29.83 -12.96 2.39
C PHE A 230 -31.02 -13.92 2.54
N TYR A 231 -32.22 -13.56 2.08
CA TYR A 231 -33.38 -14.46 2.12
C TYR A 231 -33.14 -15.77 1.35
N TYR A 232 -32.40 -15.67 0.24
CA TYR A 232 -31.95 -16.74 -0.66
C TYR A 232 -32.83 -18.01 -0.68
N GLU A 233 -33.91 -17.95 -1.46
CA GLU A 233 -34.92 -19.02 -1.60
C GLU A 233 -34.83 -19.64 -3.02
N ASN A 234 -35.14 -20.92 -3.21
CA ASN A 234 -35.31 -21.50 -4.57
C ASN A 234 -36.60 -21.05 -5.22
N PHE A 235 -37.67 -20.95 -4.43
CA PHE A 235 -39.00 -20.50 -4.85
C PHE A 235 -39.54 -19.53 -3.79
N VAL A 236 -40.23 -18.47 -4.22
CA VAL A 236 -40.89 -17.53 -3.30
C VAL A 236 -41.91 -18.31 -2.47
N GLY A 237 -41.73 -18.31 -1.15
CA GLY A 237 -42.59 -19.03 -0.21
C GLY A 237 -41.90 -20.19 0.51
N GLU A 238 -40.68 -20.57 0.12
CA GLU A 238 -39.88 -21.58 0.85
C GLU A 238 -39.62 -21.15 2.31
N LEU A 239 -39.45 -19.84 2.55
CA LEU A 239 -39.22 -19.30 3.89
C LEU A 239 -40.48 -19.28 4.77
N GLU A 240 -41.70 -19.41 4.20
CA GLU A 240 -42.96 -19.42 4.97
C GLU A 240 -43.13 -18.22 5.94
N ASP A 241 -42.85 -17.01 5.47
CA ASP A 241 -42.88 -15.76 6.26
C ASP A 241 -44.19 -14.96 6.11
N ASP A 242 -45.28 -15.58 5.66
CA ASP A 242 -46.57 -14.90 5.45
C ASP A 242 -47.15 -14.31 6.74
N ASN A 243 -47.06 -15.04 7.85
CA ASN A 243 -47.48 -14.53 9.15
C ASN A 243 -46.61 -13.36 9.60
N THR A 244 -45.29 -13.43 9.36
CA THR A 244 -44.37 -12.33 9.63
C THR A 244 -44.71 -11.10 8.78
N PHE A 245 -45.01 -11.29 7.49
CA PHE A 245 -45.44 -10.22 6.60
C PHE A 245 -46.73 -9.57 7.11
N MET A 246 -47.77 -10.34 7.42
CA MET A 246 -49.02 -9.79 7.96
C MET A 246 -48.84 -9.04 9.29
N GLN A 247 -47.97 -9.55 10.16
CA GLN A 247 -47.73 -8.96 11.47
C GLN A 247 -46.91 -7.66 11.41
N PHE A 248 -45.87 -7.61 10.56
CA PHE A 248 -44.89 -6.53 10.56
C PHE A 248 -44.97 -5.60 9.35
N ASN A 249 -45.77 -5.91 8.33
CA ASN A 249 -46.12 -4.96 7.27
C ASN A 249 -47.34 -4.15 7.68
N THR A 250 -47.13 -2.92 8.18
CA THR A 250 -48.18 -2.00 8.62
C THR A 250 -48.93 -1.30 7.46
N GLY A 251 -49.12 -2.01 6.34
CA GLY A 251 -49.73 -1.48 5.12
C GLY A 251 -48.80 -0.67 4.22
N GLN A 252 -47.48 -0.64 4.52
CA GLN A 252 -46.50 0.15 3.76
C GLN A 252 -46.14 -0.47 2.41
N PHE A 253 -46.16 -1.81 2.31
CA PHE A 253 -45.78 -2.54 1.10
C PHE A 253 -46.97 -3.30 0.52
N SER A 254 -47.23 -3.10 -0.76
CA SER A 254 -48.29 -3.79 -1.50
C SER A 254 -47.90 -5.21 -1.94
N ASN A 255 -46.61 -5.53 -1.95
CA ASN A 255 -46.11 -6.86 -2.26
C ASN A 255 -45.01 -7.31 -1.27
N LYS A 256 -44.96 -8.62 -1.03
CA LYS A 256 -44.05 -9.25 -0.08
C LYS A 256 -42.58 -9.06 -0.46
N GLY A 257 -42.27 -9.05 -1.76
CA GLY A 257 -40.90 -8.92 -2.26
C GLY A 257 -40.25 -7.59 -1.89
N ASP A 258 -40.99 -6.48 -2.04
CA ASP A 258 -40.53 -5.15 -1.62
C ASP A 258 -40.34 -5.06 -0.11
N TRP A 259 -41.25 -5.66 0.66
CA TRP A 259 -41.10 -5.73 2.12
C TRP A 259 -39.84 -6.51 2.53
N ARG A 260 -39.58 -7.68 1.92
CA ARG A 260 -38.35 -8.46 2.17
C ARG A 260 -37.08 -7.69 1.81
N ARG A 261 -37.07 -7.01 0.66
CA ARG A 261 -35.97 -6.11 0.25
C ARG A 261 -35.75 -5.00 1.27
N ASN A 262 -36.83 -4.39 1.76
CA ASN A 262 -36.77 -3.35 2.77
C ASN A 262 -36.21 -3.85 4.11
N ASN A 263 -36.56 -5.05 4.56
CA ASN A 263 -36.02 -5.62 5.80
C ASN A 263 -34.49 -5.77 5.74
N THR A 264 -33.96 -6.25 4.62
CA THR A 264 -32.51 -6.33 4.40
C THR A 264 -31.88 -4.94 4.26
N TYR A 265 -32.54 -4.01 3.56
CA TYR A 265 -32.08 -2.62 3.47
C TYR A 265 -31.97 -1.96 4.86
N LEU A 266 -32.96 -2.14 5.74
CA LEU A 266 -32.91 -1.63 7.11
C LEU A 266 -31.74 -2.20 7.88
N LEU A 267 -31.51 -3.52 7.81
CA LEU A 267 -30.36 -4.16 8.44
C LEU A 267 -29.03 -3.53 7.99
N VAL A 268 -28.82 -3.43 6.67
CA VAL A 268 -27.58 -2.87 6.10
C VAL A 268 -27.40 -1.41 6.53
N LYS A 269 -28.45 -0.60 6.43
CA LYS A 269 -28.42 0.82 6.80
C LYS A 269 -28.12 1.03 8.28
N GLU A 270 -28.78 0.28 9.15
CA GLU A 270 -28.59 0.37 10.60
C GLU A 270 -27.17 -0.06 11.00
N ILE A 271 -26.68 -1.20 10.52
CA ILE A 271 -25.29 -1.65 10.76
C ILE A 271 -24.29 -0.59 10.29
N SER A 272 -24.49 -0.05 9.08
CA SER A 272 -23.61 0.97 8.53
C SER A 272 -23.53 2.21 9.42
N ASN A 273 -24.68 2.70 9.86
CA ASN A 273 -24.76 3.87 10.75
C ASN A 273 -24.09 3.59 12.12
N GLU A 274 -24.30 2.41 12.68
CA GLU A 274 -23.70 2.02 13.97
C GLU A 274 -22.17 1.87 13.87
N ILE A 275 -21.68 1.24 12.80
CA ILE A 275 -20.23 1.12 12.54
C ILE A 275 -19.60 2.50 12.39
N ARG A 276 -20.18 3.36 11.53
CA ARG A 276 -19.68 4.71 11.30
C ARG A 276 -19.64 5.54 12.58
N SER A 277 -20.62 5.35 13.47
CA SER A 277 -20.68 6.05 14.76
C SER A 277 -19.66 5.51 15.77
N ALA A 278 -19.43 4.19 15.79
CA ALA A 278 -18.57 3.54 16.77
C ALA A 278 -17.08 3.58 16.41
N LYS A 279 -16.74 3.27 15.16
CA LYS A 279 -15.37 3.24 14.63
C LYS A 279 -15.37 3.73 13.17
N PRO A 280 -15.27 5.05 12.93
CA PRO A 280 -15.40 5.64 11.59
C PRO A 280 -14.47 5.07 10.52
N TRP A 281 -13.30 4.54 10.92
CA TRP A 281 -12.32 3.93 10.02
C TRP A 281 -12.69 2.49 9.60
N VAL A 282 -13.57 1.80 10.33
CA VAL A 282 -14.00 0.44 9.98
C VAL A 282 -14.88 0.52 8.74
N LYS A 283 -14.53 -0.29 7.74
CA LYS A 283 -15.24 -0.36 6.45
C LYS A 283 -16.39 -1.35 6.56
N PHE A 284 -17.54 -1.05 5.99
CA PHE A 284 -18.61 -2.04 5.82
C PHE A 284 -18.81 -2.33 4.34
N GLY A 285 -18.70 -3.60 3.94
CA GLY A 285 -19.00 -3.97 2.57
C GLY A 285 -19.61 -5.35 2.42
N ILE A 286 -20.10 -5.60 1.21
CA ILE A 286 -20.95 -6.75 0.91
C ILE A 286 -20.50 -7.36 -0.42
N SER A 287 -20.43 -8.69 -0.47
CA SER A 287 -20.13 -9.49 -1.66
C SER A 287 -21.39 -10.22 -2.16
N PRO A 288 -22.25 -9.56 -2.95
CA PRO A 288 -23.45 -10.19 -3.47
C PRO A 288 -23.14 -11.09 -4.67
N ALA A 289 -24.12 -11.87 -5.13
CA ALA A 289 -24.00 -12.58 -6.40
C ALA A 289 -23.74 -11.60 -7.57
N ALA A 290 -23.18 -12.08 -8.69
CA ALA A 290 -22.76 -11.23 -9.80
C ALA A 290 -23.83 -10.26 -10.33
N ILE A 291 -25.09 -10.70 -10.39
CA ILE A 291 -26.16 -9.96 -11.07
C ILE A 291 -27.15 -9.41 -10.06
N TRP A 292 -27.34 -8.09 -10.06
CA TRP A 292 -28.41 -7.45 -9.30
C TRP A 292 -29.79 -7.84 -9.87
N ALA A 293 -30.05 -7.51 -11.14
CA ALA A 293 -31.28 -7.84 -11.86
C ALA A 293 -30.99 -7.91 -13.37
N ASN A 294 -31.74 -8.75 -14.12
CA ASN A 294 -31.61 -8.81 -15.57
C ASN A 294 -32.57 -7.84 -16.26
N LYS A 295 -32.10 -7.18 -17.33
CA LYS A 295 -32.97 -6.31 -18.14
C LYS A 295 -34.16 -7.04 -18.77
N LYS A 296 -33.96 -8.29 -19.20
CA LYS A 296 -35.00 -9.13 -19.81
C LYS A 296 -36.14 -9.51 -18.85
N ASP A 297 -35.91 -9.44 -17.54
CA ASP A 297 -36.89 -9.83 -16.52
C ASP A 297 -37.76 -8.63 -16.08
N GLY A 298 -37.75 -7.55 -16.87
CA GLY A 298 -38.57 -6.36 -16.62
C GLY A 298 -37.90 -5.29 -15.75
N HIS A 299 -36.58 -5.37 -15.54
CA HIS A 299 -35.80 -4.39 -14.78
C HIS A 299 -34.99 -3.48 -15.72
N PRO A 300 -35.48 -2.28 -16.13
CA PRO A 300 -34.84 -1.50 -17.19
C PRO A 300 -33.40 -1.05 -16.90
N SER A 301 -33.06 -0.87 -15.61
CA SER A 301 -31.72 -0.55 -15.14
C SER A 301 -30.84 -1.78 -14.85
N GLY A 302 -31.35 -2.99 -15.12
CA GLY A 302 -30.61 -4.25 -14.94
C GLY A 302 -29.52 -4.43 -15.99
N SER A 303 -28.62 -5.38 -15.75
CA SER A 303 -27.57 -5.74 -16.70
C SER A 303 -28.15 -6.46 -17.92
N ASN A 304 -27.44 -6.40 -19.06
CA ASN A 304 -27.81 -7.14 -20.27
C ASN A 304 -27.38 -8.62 -20.17
N THR A 305 -27.91 -9.29 -19.15
CA THR A 305 -27.55 -10.65 -18.77
C THR A 305 -28.77 -11.56 -18.73
N ASN A 306 -28.50 -12.85 -18.68
CA ASN A 306 -29.50 -13.92 -18.59
C ASN A 306 -29.28 -14.79 -17.36
N ALA A 307 -28.84 -14.22 -16.24
CA ALA A 307 -28.61 -14.98 -15.02
C ALA A 307 -29.92 -15.62 -14.56
N GLY A 308 -29.88 -16.92 -14.23
CA GLY A 308 -31.09 -17.59 -13.75
C GLY A 308 -31.60 -17.03 -12.42
N LEU A 309 -30.69 -16.52 -11.57
CA LEU A 309 -30.94 -16.28 -10.15
C LEU A 309 -30.40 -14.90 -9.69
N PRO A 310 -30.90 -13.78 -10.21
CA PRO A 310 -30.45 -12.44 -9.82
C PRO A 310 -30.79 -12.09 -8.36
N ASN A 311 -29.98 -11.25 -7.72
CA ASN A 311 -30.12 -10.89 -6.30
C ASN A 311 -31.45 -10.21 -5.97
N TYR A 312 -31.91 -9.28 -6.81
CA TYR A 312 -33.08 -8.45 -6.55
C TYR A 312 -34.36 -9.28 -6.40
N ASP A 313 -34.53 -10.25 -7.31
CA ASP A 313 -35.74 -11.08 -7.38
C ASP A 313 -35.69 -12.27 -6.43
N ARG A 314 -34.50 -12.84 -6.20
CA ARG A 314 -34.37 -14.12 -5.49
C ARG A 314 -33.81 -14.01 -4.08
N SER A 315 -32.75 -13.23 -3.91
CA SER A 315 -32.14 -13.00 -2.59
C SER A 315 -32.86 -11.90 -1.81
N PHE A 316 -33.78 -11.18 -2.47
CA PHE A 316 -34.42 -9.96 -1.96
C PHE A 316 -33.38 -8.96 -1.45
N ALA A 317 -32.29 -8.83 -2.22
CA ALA A 317 -31.16 -7.97 -1.92
C ALA A 317 -31.05 -6.89 -3.00
N ASP A 318 -31.51 -5.68 -2.68
CA ASP A 318 -31.44 -4.54 -3.59
C ASP A 318 -30.06 -3.85 -3.53
N THR A 319 -29.05 -4.58 -4.00
CA THR A 319 -27.65 -4.19 -3.93
C THR A 319 -27.35 -2.90 -4.69
N LYS A 320 -28.07 -2.63 -5.78
CA LYS A 320 -27.98 -1.35 -6.51
C LYS A 320 -28.38 -0.18 -5.61
N LYS A 321 -29.50 -0.30 -4.88
CA LYS A 321 -29.96 0.74 -3.94
C LYS A 321 -28.94 0.99 -2.83
N TRP A 322 -28.26 -0.05 -2.34
CA TRP A 322 -27.23 0.12 -1.30
C TRP A 322 -26.03 0.95 -1.78
N VAL A 323 -25.67 0.81 -3.06
CA VAL A 323 -24.62 1.62 -3.70
C VAL A 323 -25.12 3.04 -3.96
N GLU A 324 -26.30 3.19 -4.55
CA GLU A 324 -26.85 4.51 -4.92
C GLU A 324 -27.10 5.41 -3.72
N GLU A 325 -27.47 4.83 -2.57
CA GLU A 325 -27.65 5.55 -1.31
C GLU A 325 -26.39 5.58 -0.43
N GLU A 326 -25.27 5.02 -0.90
CA GLU A 326 -23.96 5.06 -0.22
C GLU A 326 -24.01 4.53 1.23
N ILE A 327 -24.83 3.50 1.48
CA ILE A 327 -24.99 2.89 2.82
C ILE A 327 -23.97 1.79 3.10
N ILE A 328 -23.10 1.49 2.15
CA ILE A 328 -21.93 0.61 2.31
C ILE A 328 -20.69 1.35 1.82
N ASP A 329 -19.51 0.97 2.30
CA ASP A 329 -18.24 1.58 1.88
C ASP A 329 -17.62 0.87 0.66
N TYR A 330 -17.94 -0.41 0.46
CA TYR A 330 -17.56 -1.13 -0.75
C TYR A 330 -18.58 -2.21 -1.12
N ILE A 331 -18.62 -2.55 -2.41
CA ILE A 331 -19.35 -3.71 -2.94
C ILE A 331 -18.39 -4.63 -3.70
N ALA A 332 -18.59 -5.94 -3.54
CA ALA A 332 -17.70 -6.97 -4.05
C ALA A 332 -18.45 -8.05 -4.85
N PRO A 333 -19.12 -7.73 -5.98
CA PRO A 333 -19.91 -8.71 -6.73
C PRO A 333 -19.09 -9.95 -7.11
N GLN A 334 -19.69 -11.13 -6.90
CA GLN A 334 -19.11 -12.45 -7.17
C GLN A 334 -19.19 -12.80 -8.66
N ILE A 335 -18.36 -12.18 -9.49
CA ILE A 335 -18.35 -12.38 -10.95
C ILE A 335 -17.56 -13.65 -11.29
N TYR A 336 -18.16 -14.80 -10.99
CA TYR A 336 -17.57 -16.14 -11.13
C TYR A 336 -17.79 -16.76 -12.50
N PHE A 337 -17.66 -15.93 -13.53
CA PHE A 337 -17.95 -16.27 -14.93
C PHE A 337 -16.76 -15.87 -15.81
N THR A 338 -16.68 -16.45 -17.00
CA THR A 338 -15.68 -16.09 -18.01
C THR A 338 -16.23 -15.01 -18.94
N PHE A 339 -15.37 -14.35 -19.72
CA PHE A 339 -15.83 -13.48 -20.81
C PHE A 339 -16.74 -14.21 -21.81
N ALA A 340 -16.56 -15.53 -21.94
CA ALA A 340 -17.29 -16.38 -22.87
C ALA A 340 -18.59 -16.95 -22.30
N ASN A 341 -18.91 -16.70 -21.03
CA ASN A 341 -20.13 -17.25 -20.46
C ASN A 341 -21.38 -16.69 -21.19
N PRO A 342 -22.25 -17.55 -21.75
CA PRO A 342 -23.34 -17.09 -22.62
C PRO A 342 -24.48 -16.41 -21.85
N HIS A 343 -24.55 -16.58 -20.53
CA HIS A 343 -25.61 -16.01 -19.69
C HIS A 343 -25.14 -14.78 -18.93
N VAL A 344 -23.90 -14.82 -18.44
CA VAL A 344 -23.30 -13.74 -17.64
C VAL A 344 -21.87 -13.49 -18.13
N PRO A 345 -21.69 -12.82 -19.29
CA PRO A 345 -20.35 -12.47 -19.76
C PRO A 345 -19.65 -11.59 -18.73
N TYR A 346 -18.40 -11.94 -18.38
CA TYR A 346 -17.63 -11.21 -17.36
C TYR A 346 -17.57 -9.69 -17.63
N GLY A 347 -17.27 -9.31 -18.88
CA GLY A 347 -17.13 -7.90 -19.28
C GLY A 347 -18.42 -7.09 -19.14
N GLU A 348 -19.59 -7.71 -19.37
CA GLU A 348 -20.90 -7.07 -19.17
C GLU A 348 -21.16 -6.85 -17.68
N ALA A 349 -20.96 -7.89 -16.86
CA ALA A 349 -21.19 -7.80 -15.42
C ALA A 349 -20.30 -6.75 -14.76
N VAL A 350 -18.99 -6.74 -15.06
CA VAL A 350 -18.05 -5.73 -14.53
C VAL A 350 -18.43 -4.34 -15.03
N SER A 351 -18.72 -4.17 -16.32
CA SER A 351 -19.06 -2.83 -16.86
C SER A 351 -20.32 -2.26 -16.23
N TRP A 352 -21.33 -3.10 -16.00
CA TRP A 352 -22.56 -2.69 -15.33
C TRP A 352 -22.29 -2.25 -13.89
N TRP A 353 -21.50 -3.01 -13.13
CA TRP A 353 -21.12 -2.62 -11.77
C TRP A 353 -20.28 -1.35 -11.73
N SER A 354 -19.34 -1.17 -12.67
CA SER A 354 -18.57 0.06 -12.79
C SER A 354 -19.49 1.27 -12.95
N GLU A 355 -20.52 1.18 -13.81
CA GLU A 355 -21.48 2.27 -14.00
C GLU A 355 -22.33 2.52 -12.73
N VAL A 356 -22.75 1.47 -12.02
CA VAL A 356 -23.50 1.62 -10.76
C VAL A 356 -22.68 2.32 -9.67
N THR A 357 -21.38 2.05 -9.60
CA THR A 357 -20.46 2.68 -8.61
C THR A 357 -19.86 4.00 -9.07
N LYS A 358 -20.08 4.39 -10.33
CA LYS A 358 -19.48 5.60 -10.90
C LYS A 358 -19.93 6.86 -10.14
N ASN A 359 -18.96 7.67 -9.75
CA ASN A 359 -19.18 8.88 -8.94
C ASN A 359 -19.92 8.62 -7.60
N ARG A 360 -19.78 7.41 -7.04
CA ARG A 360 -20.31 7.05 -5.71
C ARG A 360 -19.20 6.92 -4.70
N LYS A 361 -19.53 7.19 -3.44
CA LYS A 361 -18.68 6.92 -2.26
C LYS A 361 -18.72 5.44 -1.86
N VAL A 362 -18.54 4.57 -2.84
CA VAL A 362 -18.56 3.11 -2.69
C VAL A 362 -17.50 2.54 -3.61
N HIS A 363 -16.50 1.86 -3.04
CA HIS A 363 -15.51 1.16 -3.87
C HIS A 363 -16.10 -0.09 -4.51
N LEU A 364 -15.75 -0.33 -5.77
CA LEU A 364 -16.02 -1.59 -6.44
C LEU A 364 -14.80 -2.51 -6.34
N TYR A 365 -15.00 -3.70 -5.78
CA TYR A 365 -14.04 -4.80 -5.83
C TYR A 365 -14.64 -5.96 -6.62
N ILE A 366 -13.85 -6.74 -7.34
CA ILE A 366 -14.39 -7.87 -8.11
C ILE A 366 -14.06 -9.19 -7.42
N GLY A 367 -15.11 -9.96 -7.08
CA GLY A 367 -14.97 -11.35 -6.66
C GLY A 367 -14.63 -12.24 -7.85
N GLN A 368 -13.51 -12.96 -7.79
CA GLN A 368 -13.01 -13.80 -8.88
C GLN A 368 -12.90 -15.27 -8.48
N ALA A 369 -13.25 -16.18 -9.40
CA ALA A 369 -13.47 -17.59 -9.12
C ALA A 369 -12.22 -18.46 -9.29
N LEU A 370 -11.17 -18.23 -8.50
CA LEU A 370 -9.97 -19.08 -8.54
C LEU A 370 -10.30 -20.56 -8.30
N TYR A 371 -11.34 -20.85 -7.51
CA TYR A 371 -11.81 -22.22 -7.25
C TYR A 371 -12.28 -22.98 -8.49
N LYS A 372 -12.67 -22.29 -9.57
CA LYS A 372 -13.15 -22.91 -10.82
C LYS A 372 -12.04 -23.40 -11.74
N VAL A 373 -10.82 -22.90 -11.56
CA VAL A 373 -9.68 -23.29 -12.39
C VAL A 373 -9.47 -24.80 -12.30
N ASN A 374 -9.54 -25.47 -13.45
CA ASN A 374 -9.46 -26.93 -13.60
C ASN A 374 -10.49 -27.71 -12.76
N SER A 375 -11.63 -27.09 -12.46
CA SER A 375 -12.70 -27.70 -11.65
C SER A 375 -14.12 -27.33 -12.11
N ASP A 376 -14.25 -26.44 -13.10
CA ASP A 376 -15.52 -26.09 -13.77
C ASP A 376 -15.61 -26.80 -15.14
N SER A 377 -16.80 -26.84 -15.75
CA SER A 377 -16.99 -27.37 -17.11
C SER A 377 -16.66 -26.35 -18.21
N ASP A 378 -16.59 -25.06 -17.86
CA ASP A 378 -16.20 -24.01 -18.79
C ASP A 378 -14.75 -24.22 -19.26
N GLN A 379 -14.57 -24.40 -20.57
CA GLN A 379 -13.28 -24.62 -21.20
C GLN A 379 -12.28 -23.47 -20.98
N TYR A 380 -12.77 -22.26 -20.72
CA TYR A 380 -11.94 -21.08 -20.45
C TYR A 380 -11.41 -21.04 -19.02
N PHE A 381 -11.92 -21.90 -18.13
CA PHE A 381 -11.30 -22.17 -16.82
C PHE A 381 -10.38 -23.41 -16.83
N GLN A 382 -10.04 -23.96 -18.00
CA GLN A 382 -9.15 -25.12 -18.09
C GLN A 382 -7.73 -24.73 -18.54
N ASN A 383 -6.72 -25.32 -17.91
CA ASN A 383 -5.32 -25.32 -18.31
C ASN A 383 -4.80 -23.91 -18.68
N GLN A 384 -4.20 -23.76 -19.87
CA GLN A 384 -3.67 -22.50 -20.37
C GLN A 384 -4.78 -21.46 -20.61
N ASN A 385 -5.99 -21.87 -21.00
CA ASN A 385 -7.10 -20.94 -21.21
C ASN A 385 -7.45 -20.21 -19.91
N ALA A 386 -7.33 -20.89 -18.76
CA ALA A 386 -7.54 -20.28 -17.45
C ALA A 386 -6.54 -19.17 -17.15
N VAL A 387 -5.27 -19.36 -17.54
CA VAL A 387 -4.24 -18.32 -17.40
C VAL A 387 -4.61 -17.10 -18.23
N ASP A 388 -4.91 -17.31 -19.51
CA ASP A 388 -5.24 -16.22 -20.41
C ASP A 388 -6.54 -15.50 -19.98
N GLU A 389 -7.51 -16.26 -19.44
CA GLU A 389 -8.75 -15.71 -18.91
C GLU A 389 -8.51 -14.81 -17.69
N PHE A 390 -7.76 -15.27 -16.69
CA PHE A 390 -7.46 -14.45 -15.52
C PHE A 390 -6.62 -13.21 -15.87
N VAL A 391 -5.69 -13.34 -16.83
CA VAL A 391 -4.92 -12.20 -17.35
C VAL A 391 -5.85 -11.16 -18.00
N ARG A 392 -6.78 -11.59 -18.86
CA ARG A 392 -7.78 -10.69 -19.47
C ARG A 392 -8.67 -10.04 -18.42
N GLN A 393 -9.19 -10.80 -17.45
CA GLN A 393 -10.09 -10.29 -16.42
C GLN A 393 -9.42 -9.20 -15.59
N HIS A 394 -8.18 -9.44 -15.16
CA HIS A 394 -7.45 -8.46 -14.36
C HIS A 394 -7.13 -7.20 -15.15
N LYS A 395 -6.65 -7.35 -16.40
CA LYS A 395 -6.38 -6.23 -17.30
C LYS A 395 -7.62 -5.38 -17.57
N PHE A 396 -8.76 -6.04 -17.77
CA PHE A 396 -10.05 -5.38 -17.92
C PHE A 396 -10.47 -4.62 -16.66
N ASN A 397 -10.29 -5.23 -15.48
CA ASN A 397 -10.60 -4.61 -14.20
C ASN A 397 -9.74 -3.37 -13.96
N VAL A 398 -8.42 -3.48 -14.09
CA VAL A 398 -7.49 -2.37 -13.81
C VAL A 398 -7.69 -1.19 -14.76
N LEU A 399 -8.12 -1.42 -16.01
CA LEU A 399 -8.45 -0.33 -16.93
C LEU A 399 -9.76 0.41 -16.61
N LYS A 400 -10.61 -0.12 -15.73
CA LYS A 400 -11.83 0.54 -15.28
C LYS A 400 -11.52 1.35 -14.02
N PRO A 401 -11.52 2.69 -14.05
CA PRO A 401 -11.16 3.51 -12.88
C PRO A 401 -12.01 3.23 -11.64
N GLU A 402 -13.25 2.76 -11.83
CA GLU A 402 -14.15 2.42 -10.73
C GLU A 402 -13.76 1.12 -10.02
N VAL A 403 -13.07 0.19 -10.70
CA VAL A 403 -12.67 -1.10 -10.11
C VAL A 403 -11.37 -0.92 -9.34
N MET A 404 -11.48 -0.93 -8.01
CA MET A 404 -10.38 -0.62 -7.10
C MET A 404 -9.77 -1.85 -6.43
N GLY A 405 -10.14 -3.06 -6.86
CA GLY A 405 -9.66 -4.27 -6.21
C GLY A 405 -10.18 -5.59 -6.76
N SER A 406 -9.50 -6.65 -6.33
CA SER A 406 -9.86 -8.05 -6.62
C SER A 406 -9.84 -8.86 -5.34
N ILE A 407 -10.86 -9.72 -5.17
CA ILE A 407 -10.95 -10.67 -4.05
C ILE A 407 -11.12 -12.07 -4.64
N MET A 408 -10.22 -12.98 -4.29
CA MET A 408 -10.22 -14.34 -4.83
C MET A 408 -11.07 -15.27 -3.97
N PHE A 409 -12.04 -15.94 -4.58
CA PHE A 409 -12.74 -17.07 -3.98
C PHE A 409 -12.07 -18.37 -4.44
N ARG A 410 -11.38 -19.07 -3.56
CA ARG A 410 -11.09 -18.76 -2.14
C ARG A 410 -9.69 -19.20 -1.75
N PHE A 411 -9.25 -18.87 -0.54
CA PHE A 411 -7.85 -18.93 -0.13
C PHE A 411 -7.16 -20.28 -0.41
N ARG A 412 -7.77 -21.41 -0.07
CA ARG A 412 -7.12 -22.73 -0.24
C ARG A 412 -6.64 -23.00 -1.67
N ASN A 413 -7.25 -22.37 -2.68
CA ASN A 413 -6.89 -22.58 -4.09
C ASN A 413 -5.51 -22.01 -4.46
N PHE A 414 -4.93 -21.11 -3.67
CA PHE A 414 -3.55 -20.67 -3.86
C PHE A 414 -2.52 -21.78 -3.61
N ASN A 415 -2.90 -22.81 -2.85
CA ASN A 415 -2.05 -23.96 -2.51
C ASN A 415 -2.40 -25.22 -3.31
N ASP A 416 -3.42 -25.16 -4.18
CA ASP A 416 -3.83 -26.31 -5.01
C ASP A 416 -2.84 -26.48 -6.17
N SER A 417 -2.23 -27.67 -6.27
CA SER A 417 -1.25 -28.01 -7.31
C SER A 417 -1.82 -27.86 -8.72
N ASN A 418 -3.11 -28.10 -8.91
CA ASN A 418 -3.78 -28.01 -10.21
C ASN A 418 -4.09 -26.56 -10.63
N LYS A 419 -3.79 -25.58 -9.79
CA LYS A 419 -4.08 -24.15 -10.04
C LYS A 419 -2.82 -23.29 -10.10
N GLN A 420 -1.65 -23.89 -9.91
CA GLN A 420 -0.38 -23.15 -9.79
C GLN A 420 -0.01 -22.35 -11.04
N GLN A 421 -0.44 -22.76 -12.23
CA GLN A 421 -0.24 -21.99 -13.46
C GLN A 421 -0.92 -20.61 -13.40
N VAL A 422 -2.14 -20.53 -12.87
CA VAL A 422 -2.86 -19.26 -12.70
C VAL A 422 -2.27 -18.47 -11.53
N VAL A 423 -1.96 -19.14 -10.41
CA VAL A 423 -1.34 -18.50 -9.24
C VAL A 423 0.02 -17.88 -9.58
N ASN A 424 0.85 -18.57 -10.37
CA ASN A 424 2.14 -18.07 -10.81
C ASN A 424 1.99 -16.88 -11.76
N ALA A 425 1.06 -16.95 -12.73
CA ALA A 425 0.76 -15.83 -13.61
C ALA A 425 0.25 -14.61 -12.83
N MET A 426 -0.62 -14.83 -11.83
CA MET A 426 -1.04 -13.78 -10.91
C MET A 426 0.15 -13.15 -10.19
N ARG A 427 1.06 -13.96 -9.64
CA ARG A 427 2.22 -13.43 -8.90
C ARG A 427 3.21 -12.66 -9.79
N GLN A 428 3.35 -13.05 -11.05
CA GLN A 428 4.36 -12.48 -11.96
C GLN A 428 3.85 -11.24 -12.72
N ASP A 429 2.56 -11.19 -13.03
CA ASP A 429 1.96 -10.15 -13.85
C ASP A 429 0.93 -9.36 -13.03
N LEU A 430 -0.20 -10.00 -12.72
CA LEU A 430 -1.39 -9.34 -12.16
C LEU A 430 -1.11 -8.64 -10.82
N TRP A 431 -0.37 -9.30 -9.94
CA TRP A 431 0.05 -8.83 -8.63
C TRP A 431 1.58 -8.77 -8.50
N GLY A 432 2.28 -8.53 -9.62
CA GLY A 432 3.75 -8.50 -9.69
C GLY A 432 4.42 -7.39 -8.87
N THR A 433 3.72 -6.27 -8.65
CA THR A 433 4.15 -5.19 -7.75
C THR A 433 3.50 -5.33 -6.38
N LYS A 434 3.96 -4.61 -5.36
CA LYS A 434 3.15 -4.39 -4.14
C LYS A 434 2.10 -3.30 -4.41
N ALA A 435 1.04 -3.29 -3.62
CA ALA A 435 -0.02 -2.28 -3.71
C ALA A 435 -0.48 -1.81 -2.33
N LEU A 436 -0.78 -0.53 -2.23
CA LEU A 436 -1.48 0.07 -1.10
C LEU A 436 -2.98 -0.17 -1.23
N VAL A 437 -3.70 -0.09 -0.11
CA VAL A 437 -5.16 -0.12 -0.14
C VAL A 437 -5.66 1.24 -0.70
N PRO A 438 -6.70 1.24 -1.55
CA PRO A 438 -7.33 2.48 -2.02
C PRO A 438 -7.86 3.34 -0.86
N VAL A 439 -7.66 4.65 -0.97
CA VAL A 439 -8.18 5.64 -0.01
C VAL A 439 -9.69 5.77 -0.13
N MET A 440 -10.38 5.92 0.99
CA MET A 440 -11.81 6.23 1.02
C MET A 440 -11.99 7.64 1.59
N ASP A 441 -11.71 8.66 0.77
CA ASP A 441 -11.61 10.07 1.23
C ASP A 441 -12.86 10.56 1.98
N TRP A 442 -14.03 10.00 1.65
CA TRP A 442 -15.28 10.34 2.33
C TRP A 442 -15.42 9.78 3.75
N LYS A 443 -14.58 8.82 4.16
CA LYS A 443 -14.51 8.33 5.55
C LYS A 443 -13.60 9.21 6.42
N GLY A 444 -12.98 10.24 5.84
CA GLY A 444 -12.07 11.15 6.50
C GLY A 444 -10.65 10.60 6.58
N GLY A 445 -9.99 10.86 7.70
CA GLY A 445 -8.54 10.67 7.80
C GLY A 445 -7.77 11.81 7.18
N GLN A 446 -6.46 11.80 7.40
CA GLN A 446 -5.54 12.80 6.87
C GLN A 446 -4.17 12.14 6.78
N ALA A 447 -3.43 12.49 5.72
CA ALA A 447 -2.04 12.11 5.59
C ALA A 447 -1.27 12.44 6.88
N PRO A 448 -0.60 11.46 7.50
CA PRO A 448 0.22 11.72 8.68
C PRO A 448 1.38 12.67 8.36
N ARG A 449 2.11 13.07 9.40
CA ARG A 449 3.34 13.84 9.20
C ARG A 449 4.43 12.95 8.61
N THR A 450 5.25 13.53 7.75
CA THR A 450 6.41 12.85 7.15
C THR A 450 7.34 12.32 8.25
N PRO A 451 7.76 11.04 8.17
CA PRO A 451 8.78 10.47 9.05
C PRO A 451 10.06 11.31 9.09
N VAL A 452 10.86 11.14 10.13
CA VAL A 452 12.12 11.90 10.29
C VAL A 452 13.29 11.00 10.68
N GLN A 453 14.52 11.54 10.56
CA GLN A 453 15.76 10.90 11.00
C GLN A 453 15.99 9.49 10.41
N GLY A 454 15.73 9.35 9.11
CA GLY A 454 15.90 8.09 8.41
C GLY A 454 17.37 7.69 8.25
N LYS A 455 17.66 6.41 8.42
CA LYS A 455 19.00 5.83 8.24
C LYS A 455 18.91 4.52 7.48
N VAL A 456 19.97 4.23 6.73
CA VAL A 456 20.18 2.94 6.06
C VAL A 456 21.51 2.35 6.50
N GLU A 457 21.49 1.06 6.84
CA GLU A 457 22.65 0.29 7.27
C GLU A 457 22.77 -0.97 6.40
N ALA A 458 23.93 -1.16 5.78
CA ALA A 458 24.25 -2.42 5.10
C ALA A 458 24.70 -3.45 6.15
N LEU A 459 24.02 -4.59 6.18
CA LEU A 459 24.39 -5.78 6.94
C LEU A 459 24.92 -6.85 5.97
N SER A 460 25.54 -7.91 6.48
CA SER A 460 26.24 -8.91 5.66
C SER A 460 25.42 -9.46 4.47
N ASN A 461 24.12 -9.72 4.67
CA ASN A 461 23.20 -10.21 3.64
C ASN A 461 21.85 -9.45 3.62
N GLN A 462 21.77 -8.31 4.31
CA GLN A 462 20.52 -7.58 4.52
C GLN A 462 20.77 -6.08 4.45
N THR A 463 19.71 -5.32 4.18
CA THR A 463 19.72 -3.87 4.32
C THR A 463 18.70 -3.49 5.39
N LYS A 464 19.13 -2.75 6.41
CA LYS A 464 18.28 -2.27 7.49
C LYS A 464 17.94 -0.80 7.27
N LEU A 465 16.66 -0.47 7.25
CA LEU A 465 16.16 0.90 7.30
C LEU A 465 15.64 1.19 8.70
N THR A 466 15.92 2.38 9.22
CA THR A 466 15.33 2.89 10.46
C THR A 466 14.86 4.33 10.30
N TRP A 467 13.82 4.71 11.03
CA TRP A 467 13.29 6.07 11.05
C TRP A 467 12.54 6.34 12.36
N ILE A 468 12.22 7.61 12.60
CA ILE A 468 11.39 8.04 13.74
C ILE A 468 10.02 8.48 13.21
N ASP A 469 8.97 7.99 13.88
CA ASP A 469 7.60 8.47 13.65
C ASP A 469 7.48 9.93 14.07
N ASN A 470 6.92 10.78 13.21
CA ASN A 470 6.77 12.21 13.48
C ASN A 470 5.38 12.56 14.06
N GLY A 471 4.71 11.56 14.65
CA GLY A 471 3.37 11.67 15.22
C GLY A 471 2.25 11.81 14.20
N GLY A 472 1.08 12.19 14.69
CA GLY A 472 -0.18 12.13 13.92
C GLY A 472 -0.89 10.81 14.13
N ASN A 473 -1.75 10.45 13.18
CA ASN A 473 -2.56 9.23 13.15
C ASN A 473 -1.88 8.09 12.36
N THR A 474 -0.54 8.06 12.30
CA THR A 474 0.22 7.04 11.58
C THR A 474 -0.13 5.63 12.09
N ALA A 475 -0.55 4.77 11.16
CA ALA A 475 -0.81 3.35 11.38
C ALA A 475 0.21 2.46 10.65
N TYR A 476 0.72 2.91 9.50
CA TYR A 476 1.59 2.12 8.62
C TYR A 476 2.68 2.98 7.99
N TYR A 477 3.65 2.32 7.36
CA TYR A 477 4.66 2.95 6.50
C TYR A 477 4.74 2.22 5.17
N ALA A 478 4.98 2.96 4.09
CA ALA A 478 5.34 2.41 2.78
C ALA A 478 6.81 2.71 2.50
N ILE A 479 7.52 1.69 2.01
CA ILE A 479 8.96 1.73 1.78
C ILE A 479 9.20 1.62 0.28
N TYR A 480 9.86 2.63 -0.26
CA TYR A 480 10.22 2.72 -1.66
C TYR A 480 11.72 2.59 -1.84
N ARG A 481 12.12 2.02 -2.97
CA ARG A 481 13.51 1.92 -3.43
C ARG A 481 13.62 2.52 -4.82
N MET A 482 14.61 3.38 -5.01
CA MET A 482 14.90 4.00 -6.30
C MET A 482 16.40 3.96 -6.60
N ASN A 483 16.73 3.95 -7.89
CA ASN A 483 18.10 4.20 -8.31
C ASN A 483 18.48 5.63 -7.90
N LYS A 484 19.73 5.80 -7.48
CA LYS A 484 20.24 7.08 -6.98
C LYS A 484 20.07 8.19 -8.01
N GLY A 485 19.56 9.33 -7.56
CA GLY A 485 19.28 10.49 -8.42
C GLY A 485 17.93 10.43 -9.15
N ASN A 486 17.18 9.33 -9.09
CA ASN A 486 15.80 9.31 -9.57
C ASN A 486 14.86 9.92 -8.52
N SER A 487 13.85 10.65 -8.99
CA SER A 487 12.76 11.14 -8.13
C SER A 487 11.71 10.05 -7.88
N LEU A 488 11.01 10.18 -6.77
CA LEU A 488 9.78 9.45 -6.48
C LEU A 488 8.60 10.37 -6.67
N ASP A 489 7.64 9.94 -7.49
CA ASP A 489 6.33 10.56 -7.55
C ASP A 489 5.35 9.62 -6.84
N ILE A 490 5.09 9.91 -5.56
CA ILE A 490 4.21 9.08 -4.73
C ILE A 490 2.76 9.11 -5.22
N ASP A 491 2.34 10.12 -5.96
CA ASP A 491 0.96 10.21 -6.44
C ASP A 491 0.75 9.44 -7.74
N SER A 492 1.83 9.07 -8.43
CA SER A 492 1.80 8.24 -9.63
C SER A 492 1.62 6.75 -9.30
N ASP A 493 0.77 6.08 -10.09
CA ASP A 493 0.67 4.63 -10.08
C ASP A 493 2.00 3.91 -10.37
N ARG A 494 2.90 4.55 -11.13
CA ARG A 494 4.23 3.99 -11.42
C ARG A 494 5.09 3.80 -10.17
N SER A 495 4.78 4.50 -9.07
CA SER A 495 5.48 4.30 -7.79
C SER A 495 5.31 2.90 -7.20
N ALA A 496 4.33 2.12 -7.66
CA ALA A 496 4.20 0.71 -7.31
C ALA A 496 5.43 -0.13 -7.73
N LEU A 497 6.15 0.27 -8.80
CA LEU A 497 7.40 -0.37 -9.23
C LEU A 497 8.55 -0.14 -8.25
N GLN A 498 8.46 0.93 -7.46
CA GLN A 498 9.45 1.31 -6.45
C GLN A 498 9.04 0.85 -5.06
N LEU A 499 7.76 0.53 -4.83
CA LEU A 499 7.24 0.04 -3.55
C LEU A 499 7.74 -1.37 -3.24
N ILE A 500 8.67 -1.48 -2.30
CA ILE A 500 9.29 -2.76 -1.92
C ILE A 500 8.70 -3.36 -0.64
N GLY A 501 7.95 -2.58 0.14
CA GLY A 501 7.37 -3.08 1.38
C GLY A 501 6.36 -2.13 2.00
N THR A 502 5.52 -2.69 2.85
CA THR A 502 4.71 -1.93 3.79
C THR A 502 4.85 -2.57 5.16
N VAL A 503 4.83 -1.77 6.22
CA VAL A 503 4.98 -2.26 7.59
C VAL A 503 4.03 -1.51 8.51
N ARG A 504 3.41 -2.22 9.44
CA ARG A 504 2.58 -1.59 10.47
C ARG A 504 3.47 -0.90 11.50
N LYS A 505 3.04 0.25 11.99
CA LYS A 505 3.73 0.97 13.06
C LYS A 505 3.86 0.09 14.30
N SER A 506 5.06 0.05 14.86
CA SER A 506 5.33 -0.59 16.15
C SER A 506 5.22 0.42 17.29
N ASP A 507 5.09 -0.08 18.52
CA ASP A 507 5.06 0.76 19.74
C ASP A 507 6.44 1.36 20.09
N LYS A 508 7.50 1.00 19.35
CA LYS A 508 8.85 1.53 19.56
C LYS A 508 8.97 2.95 19.01
N THR A 509 9.84 3.77 19.61
CA THR A 509 10.16 5.12 19.07
C THR A 509 10.82 5.03 17.70
N VAL A 510 11.78 4.11 17.55
CA VAL A 510 12.48 3.85 16.29
C VAL A 510 11.75 2.73 15.56
N GLN A 511 11.28 3.04 14.37
CA GLN A 511 10.67 2.10 13.45
C GLN A 511 11.76 1.45 12.59
N GLU A 512 11.52 0.23 12.11
CA GLU A 512 12.51 -0.51 11.33
C GLU A 512 11.88 -1.34 10.21
N PHE A 513 12.66 -1.55 9.16
CA PHE A 513 12.35 -2.47 8.06
C PHE A 513 13.61 -3.18 7.61
N ILE A 514 13.57 -4.51 7.58
CA ILE A 514 14.67 -5.36 7.13
C ILE A 514 14.38 -5.88 5.73
N ILE A 515 15.30 -5.61 4.82
CA ILE A 515 15.26 -6.13 3.46
C ILE A 515 16.21 -7.31 3.40
N ASN A 516 15.70 -8.48 2.99
CA ASN A 516 16.47 -9.71 2.83
C ASN A 516 17.31 -9.71 1.54
N SER A 517 18.01 -8.60 1.29
CA SER A 517 18.96 -8.41 0.20
C SER A 517 19.95 -7.31 0.60
N SER A 518 21.21 -7.48 0.24
CA SER A 518 22.22 -6.42 0.33
C SER A 518 22.15 -5.55 -0.93
N TYR A 519 22.13 -4.22 -0.75
CA TYR A 519 22.20 -3.27 -1.85
C TYR A 519 23.53 -2.53 -1.85
N ASP A 520 24.01 -2.22 -3.05
CA ASP A 520 25.03 -1.21 -3.25
C ASP A 520 24.43 0.17 -2.95
N LEU A 521 24.64 0.65 -1.72
CA LEU A 521 24.06 1.91 -1.23
C LEU A 521 24.59 3.15 -1.96
N ASP A 522 25.65 3.02 -2.75
CA ASP A 522 26.11 4.09 -3.63
C ASP A 522 25.26 4.23 -4.88
N LYS A 523 24.38 3.27 -5.18
CA LYS A 523 23.50 3.25 -6.36
C LYS A 523 22.01 3.34 -6.04
N ILE A 524 21.64 3.27 -4.77
CA ILE A 524 20.25 3.17 -4.34
C ILE A 524 19.95 4.23 -3.29
N ASP A 525 18.81 4.91 -3.47
CA ASP A 525 18.18 5.69 -2.42
C ASP A 525 16.90 4.96 -1.95
N PHE A 526 16.45 5.28 -0.75
CA PHE A 526 15.18 4.81 -0.22
C PHE A 526 14.28 5.99 0.12
N ALA A 527 12.97 5.75 0.12
CA ALA A 527 12.01 6.70 0.62
C ALA A 527 11.00 6.01 1.54
N ILE A 528 10.57 6.72 2.58
CA ILE A 528 9.58 6.22 3.53
C ILE A 528 8.44 7.22 3.63
N THR A 529 7.21 6.75 3.44
CA THR A 529 5.99 7.53 3.72
C THR A 529 5.25 6.92 4.91
N ALA A 530 4.54 7.76 5.66
CA ALA A 530 3.62 7.34 6.72
C ALA A 530 2.19 7.30 6.18
N LEU A 531 1.39 6.34 6.63
CA LEU A 531 0.00 6.19 6.26
C LEU A 531 -0.90 6.08 7.48
N ASP A 532 -2.08 6.70 7.43
CA ASP A 532 -3.10 6.51 8.46
C ASP A 532 -3.92 5.21 8.23
N ARG A 533 -4.89 4.94 9.11
CA ARG A 533 -5.76 3.76 9.00
C ARG A 533 -6.58 3.70 7.70
N LEU A 534 -6.86 4.85 7.09
CA LEU A 534 -7.59 4.99 5.85
C LEU A 534 -6.66 5.10 4.63
N HIS A 535 -5.36 4.87 4.84
CA HIS A 535 -4.29 4.82 3.83
C HIS A 535 -3.99 6.16 3.15
N ASN A 536 -4.35 7.28 3.79
CA ASN A 536 -3.88 8.61 3.41
C ASN A 536 -2.36 8.67 3.63
N GLU A 537 -1.60 9.12 2.63
CA GLU A 537 -0.14 8.97 2.61
C GLU A 537 0.56 10.32 2.75
N SER A 538 1.58 10.37 3.63
CA SER A 538 2.41 11.55 3.84
C SER A 538 3.35 11.81 2.67
N LYS A 539 3.95 13.01 2.62
CA LYS A 539 5.18 13.22 1.84
C LYS A 539 6.29 12.28 2.32
N GLU A 540 7.22 11.99 1.43
CA GLU A 540 8.31 11.06 1.64
C GLU A 540 9.46 11.64 2.46
N LEU A 541 10.03 10.79 3.31
CA LEU A 541 11.37 10.97 3.88
C LEU A 541 12.36 10.25 2.98
N LEU A 542 13.26 10.99 2.32
CA LEU A 542 14.37 10.42 1.58
C LEU A 542 15.49 9.95 2.52
N ILE A 543 16.01 8.75 2.28
CA ILE A 543 17.12 8.13 3.01
C ILE A 543 18.23 7.80 2.02
N THR A 544 19.39 8.42 2.22
CA THR A 544 20.59 8.23 1.41
C THR A 544 21.83 8.17 2.29
N VAL A 545 22.87 7.47 1.85
CA VAL A 545 24.12 7.26 2.61
C VAL A 545 25.05 8.48 2.65
N ASN A 546 24.83 9.47 1.78
CA ASN A 546 25.73 10.62 1.59
C ASN A 546 24.97 11.96 1.67
N GLN A 547 24.29 12.21 2.78
CA GLN A 547 23.62 13.49 3.09
C GLN A 547 24.09 14.02 4.44
N SER A 548 24.35 15.33 4.52
CA SER A 548 24.61 16.03 5.77
C SER A 548 23.43 15.93 6.73
N ARG A 549 23.72 15.78 8.02
CA ARG A 549 22.71 15.76 9.09
C ARG A 549 22.02 17.11 9.29
N TYR A 550 22.70 18.19 8.93
CA TYR A 550 22.29 19.56 9.25
C TYR A 550 21.90 20.38 8.01
N PHE A 551 22.34 19.97 6.82
CA PHE A 551 22.17 20.75 5.60
C PHE A 551 21.61 19.93 4.43
N SER A 552 20.45 20.34 3.92
CA SER A 552 19.74 19.63 2.85
C SER A 552 20.43 19.71 1.49
N ASP A 553 21.28 20.71 1.26
CA ASP A 553 22.02 20.89 -0.01
C ASP A 553 23.45 20.33 0.01
N VAL A 554 23.85 19.67 1.10
CA VAL A 554 25.12 18.94 1.19
C VAL A 554 24.84 17.45 1.05
N ASN A 555 24.80 17.03 -0.22
CA ASN A 555 24.48 15.66 -0.64
C ASN A 555 25.69 14.98 -1.30
N ASN A 556 25.44 13.93 -2.08
CA ASN A 556 26.45 13.12 -2.74
C ASN A 556 27.47 13.92 -3.59
N GLN A 557 27.06 15.05 -4.19
CA GLN A 557 27.97 15.94 -4.93
C GLN A 557 29.10 16.51 -4.07
N HIS A 558 28.88 16.55 -2.75
CA HIS A 558 29.78 17.08 -1.74
C HIS A 558 30.11 16.02 -0.68
N ALA A 559 30.00 14.73 -1.01
CA ALA A 559 30.22 13.63 -0.06
C ALA A 559 31.58 13.74 0.66
N TRP A 560 32.62 14.17 -0.07
CA TRP A 560 33.96 14.40 0.47
C TRP A 560 34.02 15.46 1.58
N ALA A 561 33.08 16.42 1.60
CA ALA A 561 33.02 17.52 2.56
C ALA A 561 32.00 17.30 3.69
N ILE A 562 31.09 16.32 3.59
CA ILE A 562 29.99 16.12 4.56
C ILE A 562 30.53 16.03 5.99
N LYS A 563 31.54 15.17 6.22
CA LYS A 563 32.11 14.97 7.56
C LYS A 563 32.72 16.26 8.11
N ALA A 564 33.41 17.03 7.28
CA ALA A 564 33.99 18.30 7.66
C ALA A 564 32.92 19.34 8.02
N ILE A 565 31.90 19.46 7.18
CA ILE A 565 30.79 20.40 7.37
C ILE A 565 30.01 20.05 8.64
N ASP A 566 29.59 18.80 8.80
CA ASP A 566 28.80 18.39 9.97
C ASP A 566 29.58 18.59 11.27
N ASN A 567 30.87 18.23 11.29
CA ASN A 567 31.70 18.39 12.49
C ASN A 567 31.95 19.86 12.86
N LEU A 568 32.21 20.71 11.86
CA LEU A 568 32.40 22.14 12.11
C LEU A 568 31.11 22.84 12.55
N TYR A 569 29.95 22.37 12.08
CA TYR A 569 28.65 22.86 12.54
C TYR A 569 28.40 22.48 14.00
N GLU A 570 28.65 21.22 14.37
CA GLU A 570 28.55 20.73 15.76
C GLU A 570 29.45 21.50 16.74
N ARG A 571 30.57 22.03 16.24
CA ARG A 571 31.52 22.86 17.02
C ARG A 571 31.17 24.35 17.05
N GLY A 572 30.12 24.78 16.35
CA GLY A 572 29.75 26.20 16.24
C GLY A 572 30.71 27.04 15.38
N VAL A 573 31.60 26.40 14.61
CA VAL A 573 32.58 27.10 13.75
C VAL A 573 31.91 27.67 12.51
N ILE A 574 31.03 26.88 11.89
CA ILE A 574 30.29 27.27 10.69
C ILE A 574 28.81 27.34 10.98
N ASN A 575 28.14 28.23 10.25
CA ASN A 575 26.69 28.29 10.18
C ASN A 575 26.25 28.12 8.71
N GLY A 576 25.02 27.65 8.54
CA GLY A 576 24.36 27.63 7.24
C GLY A 576 24.05 29.02 6.71
N VAL A 577 23.48 29.07 5.50
CA VAL A 577 22.98 30.31 4.87
C VAL A 577 21.49 30.55 5.15
N GLY A 578 20.91 29.83 6.11
CA GLY A 578 19.48 29.81 6.42
C GLY A 578 18.73 28.66 5.76
N ASN A 579 17.48 28.41 6.20
CA ASN A 579 16.57 27.39 5.65
C ASN A 579 17.16 25.97 5.55
N GLY A 580 18.01 25.58 6.51
CA GLY A 580 18.65 24.26 6.50
C GLY A 580 19.64 24.05 5.35
N ARG A 581 20.23 25.12 4.79
CA ARG A 581 21.20 25.06 3.70
C ARG A 581 22.59 25.52 4.11
N PHE A 582 23.62 24.92 3.51
CA PHE A 582 25.02 25.32 3.67
C PHE A 582 25.58 26.06 2.44
N ALA A 583 25.04 25.84 1.24
CA ALA A 583 25.57 26.35 -0.04
C ALA A 583 27.04 25.97 -0.29
N PRO A 584 27.39 24.66 -0.35
CA PRO A 584 28.77 24.17 -0.39
C PRO A 584 29.60 24.67 -1.59
N GLY A 585 28.96 24.91 -2.74
CA GLY A 585 29.62 25.39 -3.96
C GLY A 585 29.83 26.91 -4.05
N ASN A 586 29.25 27.70 -3.14
CA ASN A 586 29.41 29.16 -3.17
C ASN A 586 30.83 29.56 -2.76
N ASN A 587 31.35 30.61 -3.41
CA ASN A 587 32.60 31.24 -2.99
C ASN A 587 32.46 31.85 -1.59
N ILE A 588 33.51 31.72 -0.78
CA ILE A 588 33.57 32.33 0.55
C ILE A 588 34.26 33.70 0.51
N THR A 589 33.75 34.66 1.28
CA THR A 589 34.37 35.99 1.41
C THR A 589 35.56 35.95 2.37
N ARG A 590 36.46 36.95 2.28
CA ARG A 590 37.57 37.11 3.22
C ARG A 590 37.09 37.27 4.67
N ALA A 591 36.00 38.01 4.88
CA ALA A 591 35.40 38.17 6.20
C ALA A 591 34.82 36.86 6.75
N ASP A 592 34.05 36.12 5.95
CA ASP A 592 33.50 34.82 6.37
C ASP A 592 34.60 33.84 6.75
N PHE A 593 35.67 33.80 5.95
CA PHE A 593 36.82 32.96 6.26
C PHE A 593 37.47 33.35 7.60
N LEU A 594 37.70 34.64 7.83
CA LEU A 594 38.26 35.12 9.10
C LEU A 594 37.38 34.76 10.29
N VAL A 595 36.06 34.95 10.17
CA VAL A 595 35.09 34.56 11.21
C VAL A 595 35.19 33.06 11.51
N MET A 596 35.24 32.21 10.48
CA MET A 596 35.39 30.77 10.64
C MET A 596 36.70 30.41 11.36
N VAL A 597 37.82 31.01 10.97
CA VAL A 597 39.12 30.76 11.63
C VAL A 597 39.10 31.23 13.10
N MET A 598 38.52 32.40 13.38
CA MET A 598 38.47 32.90 14.77
C MET A 598 37.56 32.04 15.65
N ASN A 599 36.38 31.62 15.14
CA ASN A 599 35.49 30.70 15.86
C ASN A 599 36.17 29.34 16.07
N SER A 600 36.95 28.87 15.08
CA SER A 600 37.72 27.63 15.15
C SER A 600 38.65 27.56 16.38
N TYR A 601 39.17 28.69 16.83
CA TYR A 601 40.08 28.77 17.98
C TYR A 601 39.45 29.43 19.20
N ASN A 602 38.13 29.62 19.20
CA ASN A 602 37.38 30.30 20.27
C ASN A 602 38.01 31.65 20.66
N ILE A 603 38.47 32.43 19.68
CA ILE A 603 39.09 33.73 19.94
C ILE A 603 38.03 34.71 20.43
N GLU A 604 38.18 35.18 21.67
CA GLU A 604 37.27 36.15 22.26
C GLU A 604 37.31 37.49 21.51
N LEU A 605 36.11 38.00 21.19
CA LEU A 605 35.97 39.27 20.50
C LEU A 605 36.18 40.43 21.45
N ASP A 606 36.93 41.43 20.98
CA ASP A 606 37.04 42.70 21.66
C ASP A 606 35.69 43.43 21.64
N SER A 607 35.15 43.70 22.82
CA SER A 607 33.89 44.43 22.97
C SER A 607 34.02 45.92 22.64
N ASN A 608 35.25 46.46 22.67
CA ASN A 608 35.57 47.87 22.50
C ASN A 608 36.57 48.11 21.34
N VAL A 609 36.23 47.63 20.14
CA VAL A 609 37.05 47.90 18.93
C VAL A 609 37.13 49.41 18.66
N THR A 610 38.28 50.02 18.98
CA THR A 610 38.56 51.45 18.74
C THR A 610 39.38 51.71 17.47
N ASN A 611 40.06 50.70 16.92
CA ASN A 611 40.85 50.77 15.70
C ASN A 611 40.51 49.60 14.77
N ASN A 612 40.15 49.89 13.51
CA ASN A 612 39.78 48.89 12.51
C ASN A 612 40.30 49.27 11.10
N PHE A 613 40.15 48.38 10.13
CA PHE A 613 40.39 48.72 8.72
C PHE A 613 39.33 49.71 8.22
N ALA A 614 39.71 50.58 7.28
CA ALA A 614 38.86 51.65 6.77
C ALA A 614 37.58 51.12 6.07
N ASP A 615 37.62 49.89 5.57
CA ASP A 615 36.52 49.19 4.91
C ASP A 615 35.83 48.14 5.79
N ALA A 616 36.04 48.18 7.12
CA ALA A 616 35.41 47.22 8.03
C ALA A 616 33.88 47.38 8.16
N GLY A 617 33.34 48.56 7.82
CA GLY A 617 31.91 48.87 7.88
C GLY A 617 31.26 48.64 9.25
N ASN A 618 29.93 48.52 9.27
CA ASN A 618 29.14 48.10 10.44
C ASN A 618 28.32 46.84 10.09
N LYS A 619 28.98 45.69 10.14
CA LYS A 619 28.50 44.37 9.69
C LYS A 619 28.81 43.31 10.75
N TYR A 620 28.27 42.10 10.60
CA TYR A 620 28.48 40.99 11.54
C TYR A 620 29.98 40.67 11.78
N TYR A 621 30.84 40.88 10.78
CA TYR A 621 32.29 40.64 10.87
C TYR A 621 33.09 41.81 11.45
N THR A 622 32.50 42.99 11.69
CA THR A 622 33.26 44.20 12.07
C THR A 622 34.07 44.00 13.35
N LYS A 623 33.49 43.35 14.36
CA LYS A 623 34.18 43.05 15.63
C LYS A 623 35.29 42.01 15.47
N TYR A 624 35.04 40.97 14.67
CA TYR A 624 36.05 39.96 14.31
C TYR A 624 37.25 40.62 13.66
N LEU A 625 37.00 41.45 12.65
CA LEU A 625 38.05 42.11 11.89
C LEU A 625 38.88 43.08 12.75
N GLY A 626 38.22 43.87 13.61
CA GLY A 626 38.91 44.76 14.54
C GLY A 626 39.76 44.01 15.57
N THR A 627 39.22 42.91 16.11
CA THR A 627 39.96 42.03 17.04
C THR A 627 41.15 41.39 16.34
N ALA A 628 40.98 40.85 15.13
CA ALA A 628 42.05 40.27 14.34
C ALA A 628 43.14 41.29 14.00
N LYS A 629 42.78 42.53 13.69
CA LYS A 629 43.73 43.63 13.47
C LYS A 629 44.51 43.94 14.75
N ARG A 630 43.83 44.10 15.89
CA ARG A 630 44.46 44.40 17.19
C ARG A 630 45.43 43.30 17.63
N LEU A 631 45.04 42.04 17.45
CA LEU A 631 45.87 40.88 17.78
C LEU A 631 46.98 40.61 16.76
N GLY A 632 47.04 41.38 15.65
CA GLY A 632 48.03 41.18 14.60
C GLY A 632 47.85 39.86 13.85
N LEU A 633 46.63 39.36 13.77
CA LEU A 633 46.28 38.12 13.06
C LEU A 633 46.15 38.33 11.53
N VAL A 634 45.91 39.57 11.09
CA VAL A 634 45.77 39.92 9.67
C VAL A 634 46.37 41.31 9.37
N SER A 635 46.97 41.48 8.19
CA SER A 635 47.66 42.72 7.77
C SER A 635 46.93 43.56 6.72
N GLY A 636 45.79 43.10 6.20
CA GLY A 636 45.02 43.78 5.15
C GLY A 636 45.60 43.62 3.74
N VAL A 637 45.13 44.44 2.81
CA VAL A 637 45.54 44.46 1.38
C VAL A 637 46.30 45.75 1.00
N GLY A 638 46.69 46.55 1.99
CA GLY A 638 47.32 47.87 1.81
C GLY A 638 46.35 49.03 2.04
N ASN A 639 46.88 50.25 2.21
CA ASN A 639 46.11 51.49 2.41
C ASN A 639 45.06 51.42 3.56
N ASN A 640 45.36 50.65 4.62
CA ASN A 640 44.44 50.39 5.73
C ASN A 640 43.11 49.72 5.30
N LEU A 641 43.12 48.91 4.23
CA LEU A 641 41.97 48.12 3.75
C LEU A 641 42.15 46.62 4.01
N TYR A 642 41.05 45.87 4.12
CA TYR A 642 41.05 44.41 4.26
C TYR A 642 40.35 43.66 3.11
N SER A 643 39.43 44.34 2.40
CA SER A 643 38.51 43.80 1.39
C SER A 643 37.60 42.69 1.92
N PRO A 644 36.80 42.93 2.98
CA PRO A 644 36.07 41.87 3.69
C PRO A 644 35.07 41.10 2.81
N GLU A 645 34.38 41.77 1.90
CA GLU A 645 33.30 41.17 1.09
C GLU A 645 33.80 40.53 -0.22
N THR A 646 35.10 40.62 -0.50
CA THR A 646 35.69 40.00 -1.70
C THR A 646 35.85 38.49 -1.50
N PRO A 647 35.49 37.66 -2.51
CA PRO A 647 35.83 36.25 -2.52
C PRO A 647 37.32 36.01 -2.28
N ILE A 648 37.67 35.13 -1.35
CA ILE A 648 39.06 34.86 -1.00
C ILE A 648 39.67 33.83 -1.98
N THR A 649 40.88 34.12 -2.46
CA THR A 649 41.65 33.15 -3.25
C THR A 649 42.21 32.04 -2.38
N ARG A 650 42.48 30.87 -2.95
CA ARG A 650 43.07 29.74 -2.22
C ARG A 650 44.42 30.09 -1.60
N GLN A 651 45.27 30.84 -2.30
CA GLN A 651 46.55 31.31 -1.78
C GLN A 651 46.37 32.26 -0.59
N ASP A 652 45.45 33.23 -0.66
CA ASP A 652 45.23 34.19 0.41
C ASP A 652 44.61 33.55 1.64
N MET A 653 43.70 32.59 1.45
CA MET A 653 43.11 31.78 2.51
C MET A 653 44.21 31.07 3.30
N LEU A 654 45.16 30.43 2.61
CA LEU A 654 46.25 29.71 3.26
C LEU A 654 47.28 30.66 3.91
N VAL A 655 47.54 31.82 3.33
CA VAL A 655 48.42 32.83 3.95
C VAL A 655 47.83 33.35 5.26
N ILE A 656 46.55 33.72 5.25
CA ILE A 656 45.86 34.19 6.46
C ILE A 656 45.85 33.08 7.51
N LEU A 657 45.51 31.85 7.12
CA LEU A 657 45.49 30.72 8.03
C LEU A 657 46.86 30.47 8.67
N HIS A 658 47.91 30.38 7.85
CA HIS A 658 49.27 30.18 8.35
C HIS A 658 49.66 31.27 9.35
N HIS A 659 49.38 32.53 9.03
CA HIS A 659 49.75 33.64 9.90
C HIS A 659 48.99 33.61 11.23
N VAL A 660 47.69 33.31 11.20
CA VAL A 660 46.88 33.15 12.41
C VAL A 660 47.43 32.00 13.27
N LEU A 661 47.68 30.84 12.68
CA LEU A 661 48.20 29.68 13.41
C LEU A 661 49.58 29.94 14.02
N ASP A 662 50.47 30.59 13.28
CA ASP A 662 51.80 30.98 13.76
C ASP A 662 51.69 31.92 14.97
N LYS A 663 50.83 32.95 14.87
CA LYS A 663 50.59 33.89 15.98
C LYS A 663 49.99 33.24 17.22
N LEU A 664 49.19 32.19 17.05
CA LEU A 664 48.61 31.44 18.16
C LEU A 664 49.52 30.33 18.69
N GLY A 665 50.70 30.11 18.08
CA GLY A 665 51.56 28.95 18.40
C GLY A 665 50.89 27.61 18.09
N ALA A 666 49.95 27.61 17.14
CA ALA A 666 49.09 26.49 16.77
C ALA A 666 49.39 25.94 15.38
N LEU A 667 50.61 26.16 14.87
CA LEU A 667 51.04 25.55 13.61
C LEU A 667 51.09 24.01 13.77
N PRO A 668 50.46 23.26 12.84
CA PRO A 668 50.56 21.81 12.77
C PRO A 668 52.00 21.32 12.71
N VAL A 669 52.27 20.14 13.25
CA VAL A 669 53.60 19.54 13.19
C VAL A 669 53.93 19.14 11.74
N ASP A 670 55.04 19.65 11.21
CA ASP A 670 55.53 19.31 9.88
C ASP A 670 56.21 17.92 9.89
N ASN A 671 55.39 16.87 9.86
CA ASN A 671 55.85 15.48 9.73
C ASN A 671 56.11 15.06 8.27
N ASN A 672 56.02 16.01 7.32
CA ASN A 672 56.22 15.77 5.89
C ASN A 672 55.39 14.61 5.31
N VAL A 673 54.17 14.43 5.81
CA VAL A 673 53.22 13.36 5.43
C VAL A 673 52.44 13.68 4.15
N GLY A 674 52.51 14.92 3.69
CA GLY A 674 51.86 15.37 2.47
C GLY A 674 52.61 15.02 1.20
N ARG A 675 51.96 15.28 0.07
CA ARG A 675 52.55 15.10 -1.26
C ARG A 675 53.76 16.03 -1.46
N PRO A 676 54.83 15.60 -2.15
CA PRO A 676 55.92 16.51 -2.52
C PRO A 676 55.37 17.74 -3.25
N PHE A 677 55.75 18.92 -2.78
CA PHE A 677 55.22 20.20 -3.28
C PHE A 677 55.55 20.41 -4.77
N GLU A 678 56.67 19.86 -5.20
CA GLU A 678 57.22 19.94 -6.55
C GLU A 678 56.42 19.10 -7.57
N GLU A 679 55.50 18.23 -7.14
CA GLU A 679 54.64 17.44 -8.03
C GLU A 679 53.44 18.23 -8.59
N PHE A 680 53.15 19.42 -8.05
CA PHE A 680 52.04 20.25 -8.52
C PHE A 680 52.44 21.06 -9.76
N LYS A 681 51.61 21.02 -10.81
CA LYS A 681 51.92 21.63 -12.11
C LYS A 681 51.86 23.16 -12.13
N ASP A 682 51.20 23.76 -11.14
CA ASP A 682 50.90 25.19 -11.08
C ASP A 682 51.64 25.92 -9.94
N ILE A 683 52.71 25.34 -9.39
CA ILE A 683 53.53 25.98 -8.35
C ILE A 683 54.13 27.32 -8.83
N ASN A 684 54.41 27.46 -10.12
CA ASN A 684 54.94 28.68 -10.72
C ASN A 684 53.90 29.82 -10.79
N GLU A 685 52.61 29.52 -10.59
CA GLU A 685 51.55 30.54 -10.53
C GLU A 685 51.43 31.17 -9.13
N ILE A 686 52.06 30.56 -8.11
CA ILE A 686 52.02 30.99 -6.71
C ILE A 686 52.91 32.21 -6.52
N PRO A 687 52.38 33.35 -6.05
CA PRO A 687 53.21 34.52 -5.78
C PRO A 687 54.13 34.28 -4.58
N SER A 688 55.27 34.97 -4.56
CA SER A 688 56.32 34.80 -3.54
C SER A 688 55.80 34.93 -2.10
N TYR A 689 54.84 35.82 -1.85
CA TYR A 689 54.26 36.02 -0.52
C TYR A 689 53.45 34.82 -0.01
N ALA A 690 52.91 33.99 -0.91
CA ALA A 690 52.08 32.83 -0.57
C ALA A 690 52.84 31.50 -0.58
N LEU A 691 54.02 31.47 -1.21
CA LEU A 691 54.79 30.25 -1.44
C LEU A 691 55.08 29.47 -0.14
N GLY A 692 55.52 30.18 0.91
CA GLY A 692 55.82 29.55 2.20
C GLY A 692 54.61 28.87 2.84
N ALA A 693 53.49 29.60 2.95
CA ALA A 693 52.26 29.07 3.55
C ALA A 693 51.67 27.91 2.76
N MET A 694 51.64 28.02 1.43
CA MET A 694 51.14 26.93 0.57
C MET A 694 52.03 25.69 0.66
N LYS A 695 53.36 25.85 0.62
CA LYS A 695 54.29 24.73 0.77
C LYS A 695 54.14 24.05 2.13
N PHE A 696 53.98 24.83 3.19
CA PHE A 696 53.76 24.31 4.54
C PHE A 696 52.49 23.45 4.65
N PHE A 697 51.34 23.95 4.17
CA PHE A 697 50.08 23.19 4.27
C PHE A 697 50.01 21.98 3.35
N VAL A 698 50.75 22.00 2.24
CA VAL A 698 50.92 20.82 1.40
C VAL A 698 51.77 19.77 2.11
N ARG A 699 52.92 20.14 2.67
CA ARG A 699 53.85 19.20 3.36
C ARG A 699 53.24 18.56 4.61
N THR A 700 52.44 19.31 5.36
CA THR A 700 51.67 18.81 6.52
C THR A 700 50.47 17.93 6.11
N GLY A 701 50.14 17.86 4.81
CA GLY A 701 49.01 17.07 4.30
C GLY A 701 47.64 17.69 4.59
N ILE A 702 47.58 18.95 5.06
CA ILE A 702 46.34 19.69 5.29
C ILE A 702 45.70 20.08 3.95
N VAL A 703 46.52 20.41 2.95
CA VAL A 703 46.09 20.72 1.58
C VAL A 703 46.60 19.63 0.64
N GLN A 704 45.69 19.00 -0.09
CA GLN A 704 46.01 17.92 -1.03
C GLN A 704 45.97 18.37 -2.51
N GLY A 705 45.36 19.53 -2.79
CA GLY A 705 45.11 20.00 -4.15
C GLY A 705 43.95 19.27 -4.84
N GLU A 706 43.73 19.58 -6.12
CA GLU A 706 42.76 18.94 -6.98
C GLU A 706 43.52 18.25 -8.13
N GLY A 707 43.59 16.92 -8.09
CA GLY A 707 44.45 16.14 -8.98
C GLY A 707 45.94 16.47 -8.76
N ASN A 708 46.55 17.17 -9.72
CA ASN A 708 47.95 17.64 -9.66
C ASN A 708 48.09 19.16 -9.69
N ARG A 709 47.05 19.89 -9.25
CA ARG A 709 47.02 21.36 -9.20
C ARG A 709 46.61 21.87 -7.82
N LEU A 710 47.17 23.01 -7.41
CA LEU A 710 46.81 23.73 -6.18
C LEU A 710 45.80 24.87 -6.42
N MET A 711 45.73 25.34 -7.66
CA MET A 711 44.86 26.39 -8.17
C MET A 711 44.95 27.70 -7.36
N PRO A 712 46.16 28.25 -7.13
CA PRO A 712 46.41 29.27 -6.11
C PRO A 712 45.56 30.55 -6.28
N ARG A 713 45.30 30.96 -7.53
CA ARG A 713 44.57 32.19 -7.86
C ARG A 713 43.05 32.03 -7.93
N THR A 714 42.55 30.80 -7.85
CA THR A 714 41.10 30.55 -7.86
C THR A 714 40.48 30.84 -6.50
N THR A 715 39.20 31.22 -6.49
CA THR A 715 38.46 31.49 -5.26
C THR A 715 38.11 30.19 -4.54
N ALA A 716 38.19 30.19 -3.21
CA ALA A 716 37.83 29.04 -2.40
C ALA A 716 36.31 28.94 -2.22
N THR A 717 35.78 27.73 -2.31
CA THR A 717 34.36 27.46 -1.98
C THR A 717 34.18 27.18 -0.49
N ARG A 718 32.95 27.36 0.01
CA ARG A 718 32.59 27.05 1.40
C ARG A 718 32.93 25.61 1.80
N ALA A 719 32.68 24.63 0.94
CA ALA A 719 33.04 23.23 1.20
C ALA A 719 34.57 23.02 1.28
N GLN A 720 35.35 23.64 0.38
CA GLN A 720 36.81 23.54 0.39
C GLN A 720 37.40 24.15 1.65
N THR A 721 36.89 25.32 2.08
CA THR A 721 37.32 25.96 3.31
C THR A 721 36.98 25.13 4.55
N ALA A 722 35.76 24.57 4.63
CA ALA A 722 35.37 23.66 5.71
C ALA A 722 36.33 22.46 5.79
N GLN A 723 36.70 21.87 4.65
CA GLN A 723 37.63 20.75 4.62
C GLN A 723 39.04 21.12 5.12
N VAL A 724 39.56 22.29 4.75
CA VAL A 724 40.89 22.75 5.20
C VAL A 724 40.90 22.97 6.72
N LEU A 725 39.88 23.63 7.26
CA LEU A 725 39.77 23.84 8.72
C LEU A 725 39.59 22.53 9.47
N PHE A 726 38.76 21.61 8.94
CA PHE A 726 38.58 20.29 9.52
C PHE A 726 39.89 19.49 9.56
N ASN A 727 40.67 19.54 8.48
CA ASN A 727 41.97 18.86 8.42
C ASN A 727 42.92 19.32 9.53
N ILE A 728 42.94 20.61 9.87
CA ILE A 728 43.80 21.13 10.96
C ILE A 728 43.49 20.48 12.32
N TYR A 729 42.23 20.11 12.58
CA TYR A 729 41.89 19.46 13.85
C TYR A 729 42.19 17.97 13.91
N THR A 730 42.34 17.34 12.75
CA THR A 730 42.34 15.87 12.63
C THR A 730 43.69 15.29 12.24
N LYS A 731 44.62 16.14 11.82
CA LYS A 731 45.98 15.80 11.42
C LYS A 731 46.95 16.63 12.26
#